data_AF-A0A4Q5TQ68-F1
#
_entry.id   AF-A0A4Q5TQ68-F1
#
_cell.length_a   1.000
_cell.length_b   1.000
_cell.length_c   1.000
_cell.angle_alpha   90.00
_cell.angle_beta   90.00
_cell.angle_gamma   90.00
#
_symmetry.space_group_name_H-M   'P 1'
#
loop_
_entity.id
_entity.type
_entity.pdbx_description
1 polymer ?
#
loop_
_entity_poly.entity_id
_entity_poly.type
_entity_poly.pdbx_seq_one_letter_code
_entity_poly.pdbx_strand_id
1 'polypeptide(L)'
;MTTLGGPRWTVRRTWVGLACSALLLAGCTGGDDEEKKASLPLPDKPPAAAGPATGPALEAKALFAAADDLEEQVGSLDTALVERRSGAFISGSTAVGYSVDDISGYDLESGDQLWTAKLDLKGGSVCFVSQPDRAVKRFTVVYGDGTYCASVATVRVADGKVLSNMAEQDLGATFEGEPAGGAFENLLTVDGKDYLIDMRGVVWRATAKEPEPIARLKDDSYFDLFPSADGTLLVGSRLSDPECNVDAYELPSFEPVWTTPGATAFPDQEADCVVSLSPGDPTWAMQQIGSTYHMTKLDPASGEPLGSAEAPTSPPEKPLEEGTFDLASAANQFDRSLAVGKKGEMIFAQARGLSRYSLETKKQTWELDLTQLEQASDERFPLRTVLPQGLTADGYLVATVSNDTTTEVIAVDAAKGTLVGRWPLPEEYANGFQVEPGATLYEDGLVLTRNFESWQRTFDGLGELEAPEGDLFDIGVFTFPEPGEEVAPQDRPVPTAGPIDVDAEPLASIEADDPDATSSVGAVYTGSAVVTYVGNRLQAYDTKGKKTWKGTLGDDPEARVCAASDPDRKATSILLSYREGDRCTGLMRVGSGKGKQVEVDVPAAKKSVGRIVTHDGTDFVIAEDDTINRVDGDRLVEVADLGLTPYYWQRTPEDPSLVVVSAKDAKGGDWTVQAFRAPTFEKVWSAKASALFGKKPDADNTVSPFSGNGLWVGVTFGTYTGPESKLSDSLVKLDPATGKVVAKTGTKERAYGEPDLTKLDLTSAVVGGYVSVGFEDGSVVMTQNGGIVRYSLEDDEMLWTVDTSSIETSMEKARRGTYLSEDLQLTDGGRSVLVTLSNEVSTELMTIDAKSGKITGRWKLGADARNGLQVSPDVTPWKGGVALTRNDYSWSSTYGPDAPNDPPKGPVLDVGLFALDKPAAPKD
;
A
#
# COMPACT_ATOMS: atom_id res chain seq x y z
N MET A 1 17.96 -76.99 -29.38
CA MET A 1 16.68 -76.38 -29.01
C MET A 1 16.54 -75.08 -29.79
N THR A 2 15.78 -75.18 -30.88
CA THR A 2 14.99 -74.17 -31.62
C THR A 2 15.19 -72.67 -31.28
N THR A 3 15.80 -71.85 -32.16
CA THR A 3 15.21 -71.04 -33.29
C THR A 3 14.32 -69.89 -32.79
N LEU A 4 14.34 -68.61 -33.21
CA LEU A 4 14.79 -67.81 -34.37
C LEU A 4 15.03 -66.36 -33.83
N GLY A 5 15.93 -65.52 -34.36
CA GLY A 5 15.74 -64.72 -35.58
C GLY A 5 15.58 -63.22 -35.24
N GLY A 6 16.54 -62.37 -35.67
CA GLY A 6 16.39 -60.89 -35.68
C GLY A 6 15.40 -60.44 -36.75
N PRO A 7 15.57 -59.29 -37.46
CA PRO A 7 16.39 -58.08 -37.27
C PRO A 7 15.47 -56.80 -37.34
N ARG A 8 15.88 -55.52 -37.29
CA ARG A 8 16.45 -54.73 -38.39
C ARG A 8 16.50 -53.22 -38.02
N TRP A 9 17.64 -52.53 -38.13
CA TRP A 9 18.13 -51.64 -39.22
C TRP A 9 17.96 -50.13 -38.93
N THR A 10 19.04 -49.41 -38.57
CA THR A 10 19.92 -48.49 -39.40
C THR A 10 19.35 -47.06 -39.50
N VAL A 11 20.09 -45.95 -39.36
CA VAL A 11 21.45 -45.58 -39.85
C VAL A 11 22.12 -44.50 -38.96
N ARG A 12 23.45 -44.64 -38.83
CA ARG A 12 24.53 -43.70 -38.45
C ARG A 12 24.30 -42.18 -38.61
N ARG A 13 24.90 -41.38 -37.70
CA ARG A 13 26.07 -40.51 -38.00
C ARG A 13 26.72 -39.92 -36.73
N THR A 14 28.04 -40.10 -36.67
CA THR A 14 29.08 -39.28 -36.02
C THR A 14 28.65 -38.11 -35.12
N TRP A 15 28.94 -38.21 -33.82
CA TRP A 15 29.09 -37.06 -32.93
C TRP A 15 30.59 -36.76 -32.77
N VAL A 16 31.02 -35.66 -33.36
CA VAL A 16 32.28 -34.99 -33.02
C VAL A 16 32.00 -34.23 -31.73
N GLY A 17 32.76 -34.52 -30.68
CA GLY A 17 32.68 -33.83 -29.41
C GLY A 17 33.07 -32.36 -29.57
N LEU A 18 32.12 -31.48 -29.32
CA LEU A 18 32.34 -30.05 -29.11
C LEU A 18 32.09 -29.80 -27.63
N ALA A 19 33.16 -29.40 -26.94
CA ALA A 19 33.13 -28.93 -25.58
C ALA A 19 32.14 -27.76 -25.48
N CYS A 20 31.09 -27.94 -24.68
CA CYS A 20 30.20 -26.86 -24.29
C CYS A 20 30.92 -26.02 -23.24
N SER A 21 31.54 -24.94 -23.70
CA SER A 21 31.87 -23.80 -22.84
C SER A 21 30.58 -23.03 -22.59
N ALA A 22 30.09 -23.08 -21.34
CA ALA A 22 29.20 -22.07 -20.81
C ALA A 22 30.05 -20.86 -20.39
N LEU A 23 29.78 -19.69 -20.96
CA LEU A 23 30.29 -18.38 -20.57
C LEU A 23 29.06 -17.45 -20.67
N LEU A 24 28.35 -17.09 -19.58
CA LEU A 24 28.70 -16.13 -18.53
C LEU A 24 29.28 -14.82 -19.10
N LEU A 25 28.42 -13.81 -19.18
CA LEU A 25 28.70 -12.38 -19.23
C LEU A 25 27.67 -11.71 -18.28
N ALA A 26 27.74 -11.95 -16.98
CA ALA A 26 28.35 -11.06 -15.99
C ALA A 26 29.76 -10.53 -16.33
N GLY A 27 29.97 -9.24 -16.04
CA GLY A 27 31.26 -8.58 -16.17
C GLY A 27 32.37 -9.36 -15.47
N CYS A 28 33.43 -9.65 -16.23
CA CYS A 28 34.64 -10.25 -15.70
C CYS A 28 35.53 -9.12 -15.16
N THR A 29 35.54 -8.96 -13.83
CA THR A 29 36.68 -8.43 -13.08
C THR A 29 37.85 -9.42 -13.21
N GLY A 30 39.04 -8.90 -13.48
CA GLY A 30 40.24 -9.70 -13.64
C GLY A 30 41.02 -9.81 -12.34
N GLY A 31 41.10 -11.01 -11.78
CA GLY A 31 42.00 -11.41 -10.70
C GLY A 31 41.45 -12.63 -9.97
N ASP A 32 42.13 -13.77 -10.06
CA ASP A 32 41.73 -15.05 -9.44
C ASP A 32 41.54 -14.93 -7.92
N ASP A 33 40.29 -14.76 -7.48
CA ASP A 33 39.71 -15.23 -6.23
C ASP A 33 38.19 -15.36 -6.48
N GLU A 34 37.53 -16.38 -5.94
CA GLU A 34 36.07 -16.57 -6.07
C GLU A 34 35.34 -15.42 -5.33
N GLU A 35 35.19 -14.26 -5.98
CA GLU A 35 34.39 -13.13 -5.49
C GLU A 35 32.93 -13.58 -5.35
N LYS A 36 32.40 -13.46 -4.13
CA LYS A 36 30.96 -13.57 -3.87
C LYS A 36 30.26 -12.56 -4.78
N LYS A 37 29.29 -13.04 -5.55
CA LYS A 37 28.47 -12.14 -6.36
C LYS A 37 27.58 -11.34 -5.41
N ALA A 38 27.53 -10.02 -5.60
CA ALA A 38 26.56 -9.13 -4.97
C ALA A 38 25.15 -9.73 -5.10
N SER A 39 24.54 -10.08 -3.98
CA SER A 39 23.14 -10.48 -3.88
C SER A 39 22.45 -9.50 -2.96
N LEU A 40 21.32 -8.93 -3.37
CA LEU A 40 20.55 -8.05 -2.50
C LEU A 40 20.24 -8.79 -1.18
N PRO A 41 20.33 -8.12 -0.02
CA PRO A 41 19.90 -8.71 1.25
C PRO A 41 18.37 -8.74 1.29
N LEU A 42 17.80 -9.74 0.62
CA LEU A 42 16.37 -9.93 0.54
C LEU A 42 15.83 -10.37 1.91
N PRO A 43 14.67 -9.85 2.34
CA PRO A 43 14.00 -10.37 3.52
C PRO A 43 13.62 -11.85 3.33
N ASP A 44 13.61 -12.61 4.42
CA ASP A 44 13.23 -14.05 4.42
C ASP A 44 11.82 -14.28 3.84
N LYS A 45 10.97 -13.26 3.90
CA LYS A 45 9.63 -13.25 3.31
C LYS A 45 9.49 -12.08 2.34
N PRO A 46 8.96 -12.31 1.13
CA PRO A 46 8.62 -11.24 0.21
C PRO A 46 7.70 -10.21 0.88
N PRO A 47 7.98 -8.90 0.75
CA PRO A 47 7.12 -7.87 1.30
C PRO A 47 5.82 -7.75 0.50
N ALA A 48 4.80 -7.20 1.13
CA ALA A 48 3.56 -6.87 0.46
C ALA A 48 3.76 -5.65 -0.46
N ALA A 49 3.11 -5.67 -1.63
CA ALA A 49 3.00 -4.49 -2.50
C ALA A 49 1.98 -3.46 -1.97
N ALA A 50 1.18 -3.82 -0.97
CA ALA A 50 0.20 -2.95 -0.34
C ALA A 50 0.71 -2.42 1.01
N GLY A 51 0.36 -1.19 1.37
CA GLY A 51 0.68 -0.60 2.66
C GLY A 51 1.91 0.32 2.66
N PRO A 52 2.27 0.91 3.81
CA PRO A 52 3.50 1.69 3.95
C PRO A 52 4.71 0.77 3.93
N ALA A 53 5.89 1.33 3.66
CA ALA A 53 7.13 0.55 3.68
C ALA A 53 7.47 0.16 5.12
N THR A 54 7.21 -1.11 5.46
CA THR A 54 7.46 -1.68 6.80
C THR A 54 8.78 -2.44 6.89
N GLY A 55 9.53 -2.51 5.79
CA GLY A 55 10.88 -3.06 5.76
C GLY A 55 11.86 -2.14 6.51
N PRO A 56 13.00 -2.68 6.97
CA PRO A 56 14.04 -1.86 7.58
C PRO A 56 14.49 -0.76 6.60
N ALA A 57 14.66 0.46 7.11
CA ALA A 57 15.01 1.62 6.29
C ALA A 57 16.43 1.48 5.71
N LEU A 58 16.66 2.17 4.60
CA LEU A 58 18.00 2.35 4.06
C LEU A 58 18.89 3.05 5.08
N GLU A 59 20.09 2.53 5.29
CA GLU A 59 21.06 3.12 6.20
C GLU A 59 21.93 4.11 5.43
N ALA A 60 21.86 5.39 5.80
CA ALA A 60 22.75 6.40 5.24
C ALA A 60 24.20 6.15 5.71
N LYS A 61 25.12 5.98 4.76
CA LYS A 61 26.57 6.00 5.01
C LYS A 61 27.12 7.41 4.88
N ALA A 62 26.64 8.15 3.89
CA ALA A 62 27.03 9.53 3.66
C ALA A 62 25.96 10.28 2.89
N LEU A 63 25.85 11.58 3.21
CA LEU A 63 24.90 12.51 2.62
C LEU A 63 25.65 13.78 2.28
N PHE A 64 25.45 14.27 1.07
CA PHE A 64 26.14 15.44 0.56
C PHE A 64 25.11 16.50 0.24
N ALA A 65 25.12 17.56 1.05
CA ALA A 65 24.18 18.66 0.93
C ALA A 65 24.37 19.40 -0.41
N ALA A 66 23.28 19.90 -0.96
CA ALA A 66 23.28 20.87 -2.03
C ALA A 66 24.03 22.12 -1.57
N ALA A 67 24.83 22.69 -2.46
CA ALA A 67 25.53 23.93 -2.17
C ALA A 67 24.70 25.12 -2.67
N ASP A 68 24.16 25.92 -1.76
CA ASP A 68 23.29 27.08 -2.06
C ASP A 68 23.93 28.11 -3.01
N ASP A 69 25.26 28.27 -2.95
CA ASP A 69 26.01 29.22 -3.78
C ASP A 69 25.98 28.88 -5.29
N LEU A 70 25.55 27.66 -5.65
CA LEU A 70 25.55 27.11 -7.02
C LEU A 70 24.25 27.31 -7.79
N GLU A 71 23.10 27.28 -7.13
CA GLU A 71 21.81 27.52 -7.79
C GLU A 71 21.62 29.01 -8.14
N GLU A 72 22.15 29.93 -7.32
CA GLU A 72 22.11 31.38 -7.58
C GLU A 72 22.99 31.83 -8.78
N GLN A 73 24.09 31.11 -9.08
CA GLN A 73 25.04 31.52 -10.12
C GLN A 73 24.63 31.14 -11.54
N VAL A 74 23.82 30.08 -11.71
CA VAL A 74 23.52 29.49 -13.03
C VAL A 74 22.30 30.14 -13.68
N GLY A 75 21.43 30.79 -12.89
CA GLY A 75 20.20 31.42 -13.39
C GLY A 75 19.23 30.41 -14.04
N SER A 76 18.06 30.89 -14.48
CA SER A 76 17.06 30.06 -15.16
C SER A 76 17.50 29.70 -16.58
N LEU A 77 18.48 28.81 -16.71
CA LEU A 77 18.98 28.32 -17.99
C LEU A 77 18.22 27.05 -18.40
N ASP A 78 17.60 27.14 -19.59
CA ASP A 78 16.97 26.13 -20.47
C ASP A 78 16.76 24.70 -19.91
N THR A 79 15.50 24.27 -19.83
CA THR A 79 15.04 23.01 -19.22
C THR A 79 15.69 21.75 -19.81
N ALA A 80 16.10 21.78 -21.08
CA ALA A 80 16.71 20.62 -21.75
C ALA A 80 18.11 20.22 -21.23
N LEU A 81 18.76 21.08 -20.42
CA LEU A 81 20.07 20.80 -19.82
C LEU A 81 19.99 20.35 -18.36
N VAL A 82 18.80 20.23 -17.77
CA VAL A 82 18.64 19.99 -16.33
C VAL A 82 18.75 18.50 -15.96
N GLU A 83 18.26 17.59 -16.80
CA GLU A 83 18.37 16.12 -16.59
C GLU A 83 19.82 15.61 -16.53
N ARG A 84 20.80 16.39 -17.01
CA ARG A 84 22.22 16.00 -17.12
C ARG A 84 23.12 16.57 -16.01
N ARG A 85 22.53 17.28 -15.04
CA ARG A 85 23.25 18.08 -14.03
C ARG A 85 23.77 17.28 -12.84
N SER A 86 23.26 16.08 -12.62
CA SER A 86 23.73 15.21 -11.55
C SER A 86 23.69 13.75 -11.96
N GLY A 87 24.53 12.95 -11.33
CA GLY A 87 24.53 11.52 -11.53
C GLY A 87 25.68 10.87 -10.78
N ALA A 88 25.68 9.55 -10.78
CA ALA A 88 26.72 8.76 -10.16
C ALA A 88 27.04 7.52 -10.98
N PHE A 89 28.29 7.08 -10.90
CA PHE A 89 28.68 5.75 -11.34
C PHE A 89 29.63 5.11 -10.33
N ILE A 90 29.73 3.79 -10.35
CA ILE A 90 30.57 3.03 -9.42
C ILE A 90 31.78 2.48 -10.15
N SER A 91 32.95 2.61 -9.52
CA SER A 91 34.21 2.05 -10.02
C SER A 91 35.03 1.47 -8.87
N GLY A 92 35.01 0.13 -8.75
CA GLY A 92 35.65 -0.55 -7.63
C GLY A 92 34.99 -0.16 -6.31
N SER A 93 35.79 0.26 -5.33
CA SER A 93 35.31 0.74 -4.02
C SER A 93 34.94 2.23 -4.00
N THR A 94 34.89 2.89 -5.17
CA THR A 94 34.62 4.33 -5.27
C THR A 94 33.33 4.60 -6.04
N ALA A 95 32.38 5.31 -5.43
CA ALA A 95 31.31 5.98 -6.14
C ALA A 95 31.81 7.34 -6.63
N VAL A 96 31.70 7.62 -7.93
CA VAL A 96 31.99 8.93 -8.50
C VAL A 96 30.66 9.62 -8.72
N GLY A 97 30.39 10.64 -7.92
CA GLY A 97 29.23 11.49 -8.07
C GLY A 97 29.60 12.80 -8.73
N TYR A 98 28.72 13.32 -9.58
CA TYR A 98 28.86 14.64 -10.18
C TYR A 98 27.58 15.45 -9.96
N SER A 99 27.76 16.76 -9.80
CA SER A 99 26.72 17.78 -9.80
C SER A 99 27.08 18.88 -10.82
N VAL A 100 26.36 20.01 -10.79
CA VAL A 100 26.49 21.10 -11.76
C VAL A 100 27.94 21.57 -11.95
N ASP A 101 28.71 21.66 -10.87
CA ASP A 101 30.09 22.15 -10.89
C ASP A 101 31.14 21.22 -10.27
N ASP A 102 30.70 20.24 -9.48
CA ASP A 102 31.59 19.40 -8.69
C ASP A 102 31.57 17.95 -9.14
N ILE A 103 32.74 17.33 -9.10
CA ILE A 103 32.93 15.91 -9.37
C ILE A 103 33.78 15.34 -8.26
N SER A 104 33.21 14.42 -7.49
CA SER A 104 33.82 13.90 -6.29
C SER A 104 33.77 12.39 -6.25
N GLY A 105 34.79 11.80 -5.63
CA GLY A 105 34.86 10.37 -5.38
C GLY A 105 34.57 10.09 -3.91
N TYR A 106 33.76 9.08 -3.67
CA TYR A 106 33.30 8.66 -2.36
C TYR A 106 33.66 7.20 -2.14
N ASP A 107 34.14 6.89 -0.95
CA ASP A 107 34.43 5.52 -0.56
C ASP A 107 33.13 4.78 -0.22
N LEU A 108 32.90 3.64 -0.86
CA LEU A 108 31.66 2.87 -0.67
C LEU A 108 31.58 2.18 0.70
N GLU A 109 32.72 1.89 1.33
CA GLU A 109 32.76 1.20 2.64
C GLU A 109 32.49 2.18 3.79
N SER A 110 33.19 3.32 3.80
CA SER A 110 33.11 4.32 4.87
C SER A 110 32.09 5.44 4.61
N GLY A 111 31.72 5.69 3.36
CA GLY A 111 30.96 6.87 2.95
C GLY A 111 31.81 8.15 2.84
N ASP A 112 33.09 8.11 3.17
CA ASP A 112 33.94 9.30 3.20
C ASP A 112 34.16 9.87 1.78
N GLN A 113 34.11 11.19 1.66
CA GLN A 113 34.57 11.88 0.45
C GLN A 113 36.10 11.75 0.34
N LEU A 114 36.54 11.03 -0.68
CA LEU A 114 37.96 10.76 -0.94
C LEU A 114 38.65 11.96 -1.59
N TRP A 115 37.96 12.63 -2.51
CA TRP A 115 38.49 13.74 -3.29
C TRP A 115 37.39 14.51 -4.01
N THR A 116 37.70 15.74 -4.38
CA THR A 116 36.98 16.53 -5.39
C THR A 116 37.95 16.88 -6.50
N ALA A 117 37.54 16.65 -7.74
CA ALA A 117 38.35 16.96 -8.90
C ALA A 117 38.47 18.47 -9.03
N LYS A 118 39.71 18.98 -9.10
CA LYS A 118 39.98 20.41 -9.36
C LYS A 118 39.81 20.73 -10.83
N LEU A 119 38.57 20.72 -11.31
CA LEU A 119 38.21 21.04 -12.68
C LEU A 119 37.77 22.50 -12.76
N ASP A 120 38.49 23.31 -13.56
CA ASP A 120 38.07 24.68 -13.85
C ASP A 120 37.05 24.66 -15.00
N LEU A 121 35.77 24.77 -14.64
CA LEU A 121 34.65 24.82 -15.59
C LEU A 121 34.50 26.19 -16.27
N LYS A 122 35.28 27.20 -15.87
CA LYS A 122 35.25 28.56 -16.42
C LYS A 122 33.87 29.24 -16.42
N GLY A 123 33.02 28.90 -15.45
CA GLY A 123 31.64 29.39 -15.36
C GLY A 123 30.61 28.61 -16.19
N GLY A 124 31.03 27.52 -16.85
CA GLY A 124 30.14 26.54 -17.47
C GLY A 124 29.72 25.41 -16.52
N SER A 125 28.98 24.42 -17.04
CA SER A 125 28.50 23.25 -16.29
C SER A 125 28.99 21.94 -16.90
N VAL A 126 28.93 20.86 -16.11
CA VAL A 126 29.11 19.49 -16.61
C VAL A 126 28.00 19.16 -17.61
N CYS A 127 28.37 18.60 -18.76
CA CYS A 127 27.44 18.17 -19.81
C CYS A 127 27.26 16.65 -19.82
N PHE A 128 28.37 15.92 -19.77
CA PHE A 128 28.39 14.46 -19.78
C PHE A 128 29.52 13.94 -18.91
N VAL A 129 29.27 12.86 -18.19
CA VAL A 129 30.30 12.10 -17.46
C VAL A 129 30.22 10.65 -17.92
N SER A 130 31.38 9.99 -18.02
CA SER A 130 31.42 8.58 -18.41
C SER A 130 30.50 7.74 -17.54
N GLN A 131 29.87 6.77 -18.17
CA GLN A 131 29.00 5.79 -17.52
C GLN A 131 29.63 4.39 -17.68
N PRO A 132 30.71 4.09 -16.95
CA PRO A 132 31.49 2.89 -17.19
C PRO A 132 30.72 1.62 -16.84
N ASP A 133 30.80 0.63 -17.73
CA ASP A 133 30.20 -0.70 -17.60
C ASP A 133 30.96 -1.64 -16.64
N ARG A 134 32.06 -1.16 -16.07
CA ARG A 134 32.98 -1.90 -15.20
C ARG A 134 33.84 -0.95 -14.38
N ALA A 135 34.56 -1.46 -13.40
CA ALA A 135 35.57 -0.67 -12.69
C ALA A 135 36.65 -0.13 -13.65
N VAL A 136 36.78 1.20 -13.68
CA VAL A 136 37.73 1.95 -14.51
C VAL A 136 38.71 2.73 -13.65
N LYS A 137 39.94 2.91 -14.15
CA LYS A 137 40.97 3.70 -13.46
C LYS A 137 40.83 5.20 -13.70
N ARG A 138 40.07 5.58 -14.73
CA ARG A 138 39.88 6.95 -15.20
C ARG A 138 38.53 7.06 -15.88
N PHE A 139 38.00 8.26 -15.92
CA PHE A 139 36.75 8.59 -16.58
C PHE A 139 36.87 9.93 -17.31
N THR A 140 35.97 10.16 -18.24
CA THR A 140 35.91 11.37 -19.07
C THR A 140 34.76 12.25 -18.61
N VAL A 141 35.02 13.55 -18.63
CA VAL A 141 34.06 14.61 -18.30
C VAL A 141 34.03 15.55 -19.48
N VAL A 142 32.84 15.81 -20.00
CA VAL A 142 32.57 16.83 -21.01
C VAL A 142 31.85 17.98 -20.33
N TYR A 143 32.27 19.20 -20.60
CA TYR A 143 31.71 20.39 -19.97
C TYR A 143 31.80 21.62 -20.88
N GLY A 144 31.02 22.65 -20.59
CA GLY A 144 30.95 23.86 -21.41
C GLY A 144 29.95 24.88 -20.90
N ASP A 145 29.80 25.98 -21.65
CA ASP A 145 28.88 27.07 -21.32
C ASP A 145 27.54 26.90 -22.06
N GLY A 146 26.43 26.94 -21.31
CA GLY A 146 25.08 26.73 -21.84
C GLY A 146 24.93 25.42 -22.62
N THR A 147 24.42 25.51 -23.86
CA THR A 147 24.22 24.36 -24.76
C THR A 147 25.50 23.91 -25.49
N TYR A 148 26.65 24.55 -25.24
CA TYR A 148 27.88 24.34 -26.00
C TYR A 148 28.94 23.54 -25.21
N CYS A 149 28.87 22.22 -25.33
CA CYS A 149 29.70 21.24 -24.59
C CYS A 149 31.03 20.92 -25.31
N ALA A 150 31.99 21.85 -25.33
CA ALA A 150 33.19 21.74 -26.15
C ALA A 150 34.51 21.39 -25.42
N SER A 151 34.48 21.31 -24.08
CA SER A 151 35.68 21.01 -23.28
C SER A 151 35.65 19.58 -22.75
N VAL A 152 36.81 18.95 -22.67
CA VAL A 152 36.96 17.56 -22.22
C VAL A 152 38.08 17.45 -21.20
N ALA A 153 37.79 16.79 -20.09
CA ALA A 153 38.76 16.40 -19.09
C ALA A 153 38.77 14.89 -18.87
N THR A 154 39.94 14.34 -18.58
CA THR A 154 40.06 12.96 -18.09
C THR A 154 40.50 13.00 -16.64
N VAL A 155 39.72 12.39 -15.77
CA VAL A 155 39.93 12.37 -14.31
C VAL A 155 40.28 10.97 -13.86
N ARG A 156 41.22 10.86 -12.92
CA ARG A 156 41.58 9.57 -12.31
C ARG A 156 40.67 9.27 -11.13
N VAL A 157 40.09 8.07 -11.11
CA VAL A 157 39.16 7.63 -10.05
C VAL A 157 39.82 7.55 -8.68
N ALA A 158 41.10 7.15 -8.60
CA ALA A 158 41.75 6.89 -7.32
C ALA A 158 41.99 8.14 -6.45
N ASP A 159 42.05 9.35 -7.04
CA ASP A 159 42.42 10.57 -6.31
C ASP A 159 41.87 11.87 -6.91
N GLY A 160 40.93 11.78 -7.86
CA GLY A 160 40.32 12.96 -8.50
C GLY A 160 41.27 13.78 -9.36
N LYS A 161 42.48 13.28 -9.63
CA LYS A 161 43.47 14.04 -10.38
C LYS A 161 43.04 14.18 -11.83
N VAL A 162 42.86 15.43 -12.27
CA VAL A 162 42.68 15.79 -13.68
C VAL A 162 43.99 15.48 -14.43
N LEU A 163 43.95 14.46 -15.29
CA LEU A 163 45.10 13.96 -16.06
C LEU A 163 45.31 14.75 -17.35
N SER A 164 44.21 15.12 -17.98
CA SER A 164 44.14 16.02 -19.14
C SER A 164 42.94 16.94 -18.96
N ASN A 165 43.11 18.18 -19.40
CA ASN A 165 42.05 19.16 -19.50
C ASN A 165 42.31 19.93 -20.80
N MET A 166 41.42 19.76 -21.77
CA MET A 166 41.47 20.51 -23.02
C MET A 166 40.25 21.40 -23.12
N ALA A 167 40.53 22.70 -23.06
CA ALA A 167 39.58 23.74 -23.37
C ALA A 167 39.45 23.87 -24.88
N GLU A 168 38.21 23.85 -25.38
CA GLU A 168 37.82 24.01 -26.79
C GLU A 168 38.55 23.04 -27.73
N GLN A 169 37.87 21.99 -28.20
CA GLN A 169 38.36 21.27 -29.36
C GLN A 169 38.59 22.26 -30.52
N ASP A 170 39.83 22.29 -31.00
CA ASP A 170 40.30 23.17 -32.08
C ASP A 170 39.29 23.12 -33.24
N LEU A 171 38.56 24.23 -33.47
CA LEU A 171 37.52 24.39 -34.49
C LEU A 171 38.00 24.13 -35.94
N GLY A 172 39.26 23.72 -36.12
CA GLY A 172 39.94 23.42 -37.38
C GLY A 172 40.46 21.98 -37.53
N ALA A 173 40.10 21.04 -36.65
CA ALA A 173 40.42 19.62 -36.88
C ALA A 173 39.70 19.10 -38.13
N THR A 174 40.38 18.25 -38.91
CA THR A 174 39.77 17.56 -40.05
C THR A 174 39.87 16.06 -39.87
N PHE A 175 38.79 15.35 -40.19
CA PHE A 175 38.74 13.90 -40.22
C PHE A 175 38.15 13.46 -41.55
N GLU A 176 38.88 12.59 -42.26
CA GLU A 176 38.54 12.15 -43.63
C GLU A 176 38.41 13.29 -44.66
N GLY A 177 39.10 14.41 -44.42
CA GLY A 177 39.11 15.57 -45.33
C GLY A 177 38.00 16.58 -45.08
N GLU A 178 37.05 16.27 -44.20
CA GLU A 178 35.96 17.15 -43.78
C GLU A 178 36.22 17.73 -42.38
N PRO A 179 35.59 18.85 -42.02
CA PRO A 179 35.68 19.41 -40.67
C PRO A 179 35.23 18.40 -39.59
N ALA A 180 35.91 18.43 -38.44
CA ALA A 180 35.63 17.63 -37.26
C ALA A 180 35.75 18.52 -36.01
N GLY A 181 35.13 18.12 -34.90
CA GLY A 181 35.11 18.82 -33.62
C GLY A 181 34.04 19.89 -33.51
N GLY A 182 33.98 20.52 -32.34
CA GLY A 182 32.95 21.49 -31.95
C GLY A 182 32.40 21.18 -30.57
N ALA A 183 31.09 21.27 -30.40
CA ALA A 183 30.41 20.71 -29.23
C ALA A 183 30.26 19.20 -29.37
N PHE A 184 30.40 18.49 -28.26
CA PHE A 184 30.02 17.10 -28.14
C PHE A 184 28.53 16.99 -27.83
N GLU A 185 27.85 16.08 -28.52
CA GLU A 185 26.43 15.80 -28.35
C GLU A 185 26.20 14.52 -27.55
N ASN A 186 27.21 13.65 -27.45
CA ASN A 186 27.10 12.39 -26.73
C ASN A 186 28.45 11.89 -26.18
N LEU A 187 28.39 11.14 -25.09
CA LEU A 187 29.50 10.41 -24.48
C LEU A 187 29.00 9.01 -24.12
N LEU A 188 29.65 7.98 -24.65
CA LEU A 188 29.35 6.59 -24.33
C LEU A 188 30.60 5.86 -23.84
N THR A 189 30.42 4.91 -22.93
CA THR A 189 31.50 4.04 -22.46
C THR A 189 31.25 2.61 -22.96
N VAL A 190 32.20 2.05 -23.69
CA VAL A 190 32.13 0.68 -24.23
C VAL A 190 33.40 -0.06 -23.84
N ASP A 191 33.24 -1.21 -23.19
CA ASP A 191 34.36 -2.01 -22.70
C ASP A 191 35.38 -1.22 -21.85
N GLY A 192 34.89 -0.35 -20.96
CA GLY A 192 35.72 0.54 -20.13
C GLY A 192 36.50 1.61 -20.90
N LYS A 193 36.12 1.91 -22.15
CA LYS A 193 36.69 2.99 -22.96
C LYS A 193 35.62 4.01 -23.33
N ASP A 194 35.97 5.28 -23.20
CA ASP A 194 35.06 6.37 -23.51
C ASP A 194 35.18 6.80 -24.97
N TYR A 195 34.04 7.08 -25.58
CA TYR A 195 33.89 7.59 -26.93
C TYR A 195 32.97 8.81 -26.90
N LEU A 196 33.40 9.86 -27.58
CA LEU A 196 32.70 11.14 -27.68
C LEU A 196 32.18 11.29 -29.10
N ILE A 197 30.99 11.84 -29.26
CA ILE A 197 30.39 12.10 -30.58
C ILE A 197 30.18 13.60 -30.68
N ASP A 198 30.80 14.21 -31.69
CA ASP A 198 30.65 15.64 -31.93
C ASP A 198 29.41 15.96 -32.78
N MET A 199 29.04 17.25 -32.80
CA MET A 199 27.96 17.81 -33.60
C MET A 199 28.12 17.67 -35.13
N ARG A 200 29.18 16.99 -35.59
CA ARG A 200 29.46 16.68 -36.99
C ARG A 200 29.42 15.16 -37.25
N GLY A 201 28.93 14.39 -36.28
CA GLY A 201 28.86 12.93 -36.33
C GLY A 201 30.22 12.22 -36.28
N VAL A 202 31.30 12.89 -35.88
CA VAL A 202 32.62 12.24 -35.73
C VAL A 202 32.73 11.61 -34.36
N VAL A 203 33.14 10.35 -34.34
CA VAL A 203 33.38 9.57 -33.12
C VAL A 203 34.85 9.71 -32.74
N TRP A 204 35.08 10.16 -31.52
CA TRP A 204 36.40 10.36 -30.93
C TRP A 204 36.61 9.39 -29.78
N ARG A 205 37.69 8.61 -29.81
CA ARG A 205 38.09 7.79 -28.67
C ARG A 205 38.81 8.66 -27.65
N ALA A 206 38.29 8.75 -26.44
CA ALA A 206 38.97 9.48 -25.37
C ALA A 206 40.25 8.74 -24.94
N THR A 207 41.34 9.49 -24.75
CA THR A 207 42.63 8.94 -24.29
C THR A 207 43.15 9.70 -23.07
N ALA A 208 44.26 9.25 -22.47
CA ALA A 208 44.87 9.97 -21.35
C ALA A 208 45.39 11.37 -21.72
N LYS A 209 45.58 11.65 -23.01
CA LYS A 209 46.16 12.89 -23.50
C LYS A 209 45.09 13.71 -24.19
N GLU A 210 44.63 13.23 -25.33
CA GLU A 210 43.67 13.90 -26.19
C GLU A 210 42.72 12.90 -26.87
N PRO A 211 41.43 13.23 -27.08
CA PRO A 211 40.55 12.42 -27.91
C PRO A 211 41.10 12.31 -29.33
N GLU A 212 41.01 11.11 -29.90
CA GLU A 212 41.45 10.81 -31.27
C GLU A 212 40.23 10.46 -32.12
N PRO A 213 40.03 11.07 -33.30
CA PRO A 213 38.90 10.72 -34.17
C PRO A 213 39.16 9.35 -34.79
N ILE A 214 38.16 8.47 -34.74
CA ILE A 214 38.29 7.06 -35.16
C ILE A 214 37.27 6.63 -36.20
N ALA A 215 36.11 7.28 -36.27
CA ALA A 215 35.03 6.95 -37.19
C ALA A 215 34.14 8.17 -37.44
N ARG A 216 33.32 8.11 -38.49
CA ARG A 216 32.28 9.10 -38.80
C ARG A 216 30.96 8.37 -39.01
N LEU A 217 29.93 8.81 -38.30
CA LEU A 217 28.56 8.32 -38.47
C LEU A 217 28.00 8.80 -39.82
N LYS A 218 26.93 8.15 -40.29
CA LYS A 218 26.34 8.46 -41.60
C LYS A 218 25.66 9.82 -41.64
N ASP A 219 25.25 10.34 -40.50
CA ASP A 219 24.63 11.66 -40.34
C ASP A 219 25.43 12.50 -39.34
N ASP A 220 25.28 13.81 -39.42
CA ASP A 220 25.84 14.76 -38.46
C ASP A 220 24.87 15.17 -37.36
N SER A 221 23.58 14.84 -37.50
CA SER A 221 22.54 15.22 -36.55
C SER A 221 21.60 14.07 -36.19
N TYR A 222 21.70 13.62 -34.94
CA TYR A 222 20.83 12.59 -34.36
C TYR A 222 19.89 13.20 -33.32
N PHE A 223 18.63 12.76 -33.31
CA PHE A 223 17.65 13.10 -32.29
C PHE A 223 17.91 12.30 -31.01
N ASP A 224 17.98 10.98 -31.15
CA ASP A 224 18.33 10.03 -30.11
C ASP A 224 19.49 9.17 -30.56
N LEU A 225 20.40 8.85 -29.64
CA LEU A 225 21.58 8.05 -29.91
C LEU A 225 22.03 7.31 -28.65
N PHE A 226 21.77 5.99 -28.60
CA PHE A 226 22.04 5.18 -27.41
C PHE A 226 22.72 3.85 -27.77
N PRO A 227 23.53 3.28 -26.85
CA PRO A 227 24.02 1.92 -26.99
C PRO A 227 22.90 0.89 -26.78
N SER A 228 22.96 -0.25 -27.48
CA SER A 228 22.08 -1.39 -27.23
C SER A 228 22.27 -1.94 -25.82
N ALA A 229 21.23 -2.55 -25.25
CA ALA A 229 21.28 -3.11 -23.91
C ALA A 229 22.39 -4.15 -23.70
N ASP A 230 22.81 -4.86 -24.77
CA ASP A 230 23.90 -5.82 -24.72
C ASP A 230 25.29 -5.22 -25.06
N GLY A 231 25.35 -3.90 -25.29
CA GLY A 231 26.55 -3.13 -25.58
C GLY A 231 27.17 -3.41 -26.95
N THR A 232 26.47 -4.10 -27.84
CA THR A 232 27.01 -4.52 -29.15
C THR A 232 26.78 -3.53 -30.28
N LEU A 233 25.78 -2.66 -30.15
CA LEU A 233 25.40 -1.69 -31.18
C LEU A 233 25.25 -0.29 -30.59
N LEU A 234 25.51 0.73 -31.40
CA LEU A 234 25.05 2.09 -31.20
C LEU A 234 23.92 2.32 -32.20
N VAL A 235 22.74 2.70 -31.73
CA VAL A 235 21.56 2.89 -32.57
C VAL A 235 21.12 4.35 -32.46
N GLY A 236 20.92 5.00 -33.62
CA GLY A 236 20.63 6.42 -33.70
C GLY A 236 19.47 6.74 -34.63
N SER A 237 18.58 7.62 -34.19
CA SER A 237 17.49 8.18 -34.98
C SER A 237 17.90 9.56 -35.50
N ARG A 238 17.78 9.79 -36.81
CA ARG A 238 18.23 11.06 -37.42
C ARG A 238 17.22 12.19 -37.21
N LEU A 239 17.71 13.38 -36.90
CA LEU A 239 16.87 14.55 -36.59
C LEU A 239 16.44 15.35 -37.84
N SER A 240 17.32 15.46 -38.84
CA SER A 240 17.11 16.32 -40.02
C SER A 240 16.94 15.54 -41.32
N ASP A 241 16.64 14.24 -41.22
CA ASP A 241 16.53 13.34 -42.36
C ASP A 241 15.07 13.24 -42.85
N PRO A 242 14.77 13.56 -44.14
CA PRO A 242 13.41 13.42 -44.68
C PRO A 242 12.88 11.98 -44.73
N GLU A 243 13.76 10.97 -44.66
CA GLU A 243 13.37 9.56 -44.58
C GLU A 243 13.32 9.04 -43.15
N CYS A 244 13.69 9.88 -42.18
CA CYS A 244 13.68 9.60 -40.75
C CYS A 244 14.37 8.26 -40.42
N ASN A 245 15.53 8.03 -41.04
CA ASN A 245 16.23 6.77 -40.93
C ASN A 245 16.75 6.53 -39.50
N VAL A 246 16.70 5.27 -39.10
CA VAL A 246 17.36 4.73 -37.91
C VAL A 246 18.59 3.96 -38.35
N ASP A 247 19.76 4.36 -37.86
CA ASP A 247 21.04 3.70 -38.14
C ASP A 247 21.47 2.81 -36.98
N ALA A 248 22.17 1.72 -37.27
CA ALA A 248 22.93 0.97 -36.28
C ALA A 248 24.39 0.81 -36.68
N TYR A 249 25.27 0.92 -35.68
CA TYR A 249 26.72 0.81 -35.80
C TYR A 249 27.23 -0.24 -34.82
N GLU A 250 28.18 -1.07 -35.23
CA GLU A 250 28.80 -2.05 -34.35
C GLU A 250 29.66 -1.35 -33.30
N LEU A 251 29.58 -1.75 -32.04
CA LEU A 251 30.46 -1.27 -30.98
C LEU A 251 31.57 -2.30 -30.70
N PRO A 252 32.83 -1.87 -30.48
CA PRO A 252 33.34 -0.50 -30.48
C PRO A 252 33.95 -0.04 -31.83
N SER A 253 33.67 -0.72 -32.95
CA SER A 253 34.26 -0.41 -34.26
C SER A 253 33.64 0.82 -34.94
N PHE A 254 32.38 1.11 -34.61
CA PHE A 254 31.49 2.09 -35.23
C PHE A 254 31.24 1.84 -36.73
N GLU A 255 31.46 0.60 -37.20
CA GLU A 255 31.14 0.23 -38.57
C GLU A 255 29.62 0.15 -38.77
N PRO A 256 29.06 0.72 -39.85
CA PRO A 256 27.62 0.64 -40.08
C PRO A 256 27.15 -0.81 -40.29
N VAL A 257 26.11 -1.21 -39.56
CA VAL A 257 25.49 -2.54 -39.66
C VAL A 257 24.29 -2.50 -40.58
N TRP A 258 23.33 -1.62 -40.29
CA TRP A 258 22.11 -1.42 -41.09
C TRP A 258 21.59 0.02 -40.95
N THR A 259 20.69 0.37 -41.87
CA THR A 259 19.92 1.61 -41.84
C THR A 259 18.48 1.25 -42.22
N THR A 260 17.53 1.64 -41.39
CA THR A 260 16.10 1.35 -41.56
C THR A 260 15.35 2.67 -41.79
N PRO A 261 14.71 2.87 -42.95
CA PRO A 261 13.84 4.02 -43.18
C PRO A 261 12.70 4.09 -42.16
N GLY A 262 12.33 5.30 -41.73
CA GLY A 262 11.23 5.51 -40.78
C GLY A 262 9.94 4.84 -41.24
N ALA A 263 9.62 4.95 -42.54
CA ALA A 263 8.47 4.30 -43.17
C ALA A 263 8.49 2.75 -43.13
N THR A 264 9.66 2.12 -42.96
CA THR A 264 9.76 0.67 -42.74
C THR A 264 9.34 0.31 -41.32
N ALA A 265 9.71 1.11 -40.33
CA ALA A 265 9.32 0.91 -38.93
C ALA A 265 7.88 1.41 -38.63
N PHE A 266 7.42 2.43 -39.35
CA PHE A 266 6.15 3.15 -39.17
C PHE A 266 5.47 3.45 -40.52
N PRO A 267 4.69 2.51 -41.09
CA PRO A 267 4.14 2.63 -42.44
C PRO A 267 3.18 3.80 -42.67
N ASP A 268 2.52 4.29 -41.62
CA ASP A 268 1.48 5.33 -41.67
C ASP A 268 2.04 6.76 -41.54
N GLN A 269 3.37 6.90 -41.60
CA GLN A 269 4.06 8.18 -41.40
C GLN A 269 3.79 9.17 -42.54
N GLU A 270 3.19 10.33 -42.21
CA GLU A 270 3.05 11.48 -43.12
C GLU A 270 3.92 12.65 -42.64
N ALA A 271 5.08 12.84 -43.27
CA ALA A 271 5.97 14.01 -43.25
C ALA A 271 6.62 14.46 -41.92
N ASP A 272 6.11 14.10 -40.73
CA ASP A 272 6.77 14.40 -39.45
C ASP A 272 7.75 13.29 -39.06
N CYS A 273 9.02 13.62 -38.80
CA CYS A 273 10.16 12.68 -38.85
C CYS A 273 10.77 12.29 -37.51
N VAL A 274 10.20 12.67 -36.37
CA VAL A 274 10.83 12.34 -35.09
C VAL A 274 10.50 10.90 -34.71
N VAL A 275 11.52 10.05 -34.72
CA VAL A 275 11.48 8.69 -34.15
C VAL A 275 12.24 8.72 -32.82
N SER A 276 11.54 8.44 -31.73
CA SER A 276 12.14 8.32 -30.40
C SER A 276 12.71 6.93 -30.18
N LEU A 277 13.90 6.82 -29.62
CA LEU A 277 14.52 5.54 -29.25
C LEU A 277 14.53 5.38 -27.73
N SER A 278 14.30 4.16 -27.24
CA SER A 278 14.39 3.89 -25.80
C SER A 278 15.85 3.91 -25.33
N PRO A 279 16.19 4.62 -24.24
CA PRO A 279 17.54 4.55 -23.67
C PRO A 279 17.85 3.19 -23.04
N GLY A 280 16.83 2.43 -22.62
CA GLY A 280 16.99 1.08 -22.07
C GLY A 280 17.32 0.03 -23.13
N ASP A 281 16.77 0.17 -24.34
CA ASP A 281 17.19 -0.56 -25.54
C ASP A 281 16.75 0.21 -26.80
N PRO A 282 17.66 0.88 -27.51
CA PRO A 282 17.33 1.75 -28.65
C PRO A 282 16.88 1.01 -29.91
N THR A 283 16.83 -0.32 -29.89
CA THR A 283 16.12 -1.06 -30.93
C THR A 283 14.61 -1.11 -30.67
N TRP A 284 14.13 -0.60 -29.53
CA TRP A 284 12.75 -0.16 -29.38
C TRP A 284 12.63 1.29 -29.86
N ALA A 285 11.76 1.50 -30.85
CA ALA A 285 11.49 2.79 -31.44
C ALA A 285 10.01 3.15 -31.24
N MET A 286 9.73 4.44 -31.08
CA MET A 286 8.39 4.99 -30.92
C MET A 286 8.20 6.19 -31.85
N GLN A 287 6.99 6.33 -32.39
CA GLN A 287 6.57 7.53 -33.09
C GLN A 287 5.12 7.88 -32.75
N GLN A 288 4.83 9.15 -32.54
CA GLN A 288 3.46 9.65 -32.47
C GLN A 288 3.01 10.10 -33.86
N ILE A 289 1.94 9.49 -34.38
CA ILE A 289 1.33 9.86 -35.66
C ILE A 289 -0.10 10.31 -35.39
N GLY A 290 -0.35 11.62 -35.50
CA GLY A 290 -1.63 12.21 -35.15
C GLY A 290 -2.01 11.96 -33.68
N SER A 291 -3.10 11.23 -33.46
CA SER A 291 -3.61 10.86 -32.13
C SER A 291 -3.26 9.43 -31.71
N THR A 292 -2.24 8.83 -32.32
CA THR A 292 -1.83 7.44 -32.06
C THR A 292 -0.33 7.37 -31.78
N TYR A 293 0.05 6.69 -30.69
CA TYR A 293 1.41 6.23 -30.44
C TYR A 293 1.62 4.90 -31.17
N HIS A 294 2.71 4.81 -31.94
CA HIS A 294 3.19 3.59 -32.57
C HIS A 294 4.51 3.19 -31.92
N MET A 295 4.64 1.92 -31.54
CA MET A 295 5.86 1.36 -30.99
C MET A 295 6.28 0.14 -31.80
N THR A 296 7.57 0.08 -32.16
CA THR A 296 8.15 -0.98 -32.98
C THR A 296 9.46 -1.47 -32.35
N LYS A 297 9.65 -2.78 -32.33
CA LYS A 297 10.92 -3.43 -31.98
C LYS A 297 11.65 -3.82 -33.26
N LEU A 298 12.85 -3.30 -33.45
CA LEU A 298 13.75 -3.63 -34.55
C LEU A 298 14.65 -4.82 -34.17
N ASP A 299 14.97 -5.66 -35.15
CA ASP A 299 15.98 -6.71 -35.01
C ASP A 299 17.38 -6.08 -34.92
N PRO A 300 18.13 -6.30 -33.82
CA PRO A 300 19.50 -5.79 -33.72
C PRO A 300 20.41 -6.23 -34.87
N ALA A 301 20.17 -7.40 -35.48
CA ALA A 301 21.04 -7.90 -36.54
C ALA A 301 20.74 -7.30 -37.94
N SER A 302 19.48 -6.94 -38.21
CA SER A 302 19.03 -6.59 -39.56
C SER A 302 18.34 -5.23 -39.68
N GLY A 303 17.89 -4.65 -38.57
CA GLY A 303 17.08 -3.44 -38.56
C GLY A 303 15.62 -3.66 -38.99
N GLU A 304 15.21 -4.89 -39.29
CA GLU A 304 13.84 -5.22 -39.70
C GLU A 304 12.90 -5.22 -38.48
N PRO A 305 11.64 -4.78 -38.61
CA PRO A 305 10.65 -4.86 -37.53
C PRO A 305 10.35 -6.30 -37.11
N LEU A 306 10.60 -6.62 -35.84
CA LEU A 306 10.23 -7.90 -35.20
C LEU A 306 8.79 -7.89 -34.67
N GLY A 307 8.28 -6.73 -34.27
CA GLY A 307 6.93 -6.58 -33.74
C GLY A 307 6.54 -5.12 -33.56
N SER A 308 5.24 -4.85 -33.64
CA SER A 308 4.67 -3.51 -33.50
C SER A 308 3.34 -3.51 -32.74
N ALA A 309 3.06 -2.40 -32.08
CA ALA A 309 1.80 -2.11 -31.39
C ALA A 309 1.44 -0.62 -31.52
N GLU A 310 0.15 -0.32 -31.39
CA GLU A 310 -0.37 1.05 -31.47
C GLU A 310 -1.40 1.32 -30.37
N ALA A 311 -1.47 2.55 -29.89
CA ALA A 311 -2.44 2.98 -28.89
C ALA A 311 -2.81 4.45 -29.09
N PRO A 312 -4.05 4.84 -28.75
CA PRO A 312 -4.43 6.25 -28.77
C PRO A 312 -3.61 7.06 -27.77
N THR A 313 -3.32 8.32 -28.11
CA THR A 313 -2.59 9.25 -27.22
C THR A 313 -3.45 9.74 -26.06
N SER A 314 -4.77 9.66 -26.20
CA SER A 314 -5.70 9.99 -25.13
C SER A 314 -5.93 8.77 -24.24
N PRO A 315 -5.97 8.93 -22.91
CA PRO A 315 -6.27 7.83 -22.00
C PRO A 315 -7.66 7.25 -22.28
N PRO A 316 -7.85 5.94 -22.10
CA PRO A 316 -9.15 5.31 -22.36
C PRO A 316 -10.21 5.84 -21.38
N GLU A 317 -11.43 6.11 -21.88
CA GLU A 317 -12.56 6.57 -21.05
C GLU A 317 -12.93 5.58 -19.93
N LYS A 318 -12.54 4.31 -20.09
CA LYS A 318 -12.69 3.25 -19.10
C LYS A 318 -11.32 2.73 -18.69
N PRO A 319 -11.13 2.35 -17.42
CA PRO A 319 -9.96 1.59 -17.00
C PRO A 319 -9.75 0.36 -17.89
N LEU A 320 -8.51 0.09 -18.26
CA LEU A 320 -8.14 -1.15 -18.93
C LEU A 320 -8.48 -2.35 -18.04
N GLU A 321 -8.86 -3.47 -18.66
CA GLU A 321 -9.06 -4.74 -17.96
C GLU A 321 -7.73 -5.21 -17.37
N GLU A 322 -7.77 -5.79 -16.17
CA GLU A 322 -6.59 -6.32 -15.47
C GLU A 322 -5.80 -7.30 -16.37
N GLY A 323 -4.48 -7.14 -16.43
CA GLY A 323 -3.60 -7.94 -17.29
C GLY A 323 -3.52 -7.49 -18.75
N THR A 324 -4.16 -6.37 -19.11
CA THR A 324 -4.01 -5.74 -20.42
C THR A 324 -2.85 -4.74 -20.39
N PHE A 325 -1.92 -4.89 -21.32
CA PHE A 325 -0.79 -3.96 -21.45
C PHE A 325 -1.25 -2.55 -21.84
N ASP A 326 -1.01 -1.59 -20.95
CA ASP A 326 -1.25 -0.18 -21.22
C ASP A 326 -0.10 0.41 -22.06
N LEU A 327 -0.21 0.23 -23.38
CA LEU A 327 0.77 0.75 -24.32
C LEU A 327 0.81 2.29 -24.32
N ALA A 328 -0.31 2.97 -24.06
CA ALA A 328 -0.35 4.44 -24.02
C ALA A 328 0.44 4.97 -22.81
N SER A 329 0.25 4.35 -21.64
CA SER A 329 1.07 4.66 -20.46
C SER A 329 2.54 4.32 -20.68
N ALA A 330 2.85 3.17 -21.31
CA ALA A 330 4.23 2.80 -21.64
C ALA A 330 4.89 3.80 -22.59
N ALA A 331 4.16 4.29 -23.59
CA ALA A 331 4.63 5.30 -24.55
C ALA A 331 4.91 6.65 -23.87
N ASN A 332 4.08 7.04 -22.90
CA ASN A 332 4.28 8.27 -22.11
C ASN A 332 5.45 8.19 -21.13
N GLN A 333 5.98 6.99 -20.87
CA GLN A 333 7.11 6.74 -19.96
C GLN A 333 8.24 6.00 -20.69
N PHE A 334 8.34 6.22 -22.01
CA PHE A 334 9.20 5.43 -22.89
C PHE A 334 10.70 5.62 -22.59
N ASP A 335 11.06 6.82 -22.13
CA ASP A 335 12.34 7.21 -21.55
C ASP A 335 12.69 6.44 -20.26
N ARG A 336 11.70 5.89 -19.56
CA ARG A 336 11.83 5.21 -18.26
C ARG A 336 11.72 3.69 -18.39
N SER A 337 12.31 3.14 -19.44
CA SER A 337 12.20 1.72 -19.78
C SER A 337 13.53 0.98 -19.61
N LEU A 338 13.47 -0.31 -19.26
CA LEU A 338 14.65 -1.12 -18.97
C LEU A 338 14.60 -2.46 -19.72
N ALA A 339 15.69 -2.80 -20.41
CA ALA A 339 15.79 -4.06 -21.13
C ALA A 339 15.95 -5.27 -20.20
N VAL A 340 15.32 -6.39 -20.54
CA VAL A 340 15.44 -7.64 -19.78
C VAL A 340 16.13 -8.72 -20.58
N GLY A 341 17.42 -8.92 -20.29
CA GLY A 341 18.24 -9.93 -20.96
C GLY A 341 18.32 -9.72 -22.48
N LYS A 342 18.72 -10.78 -23.21
CA LYS A 342 18.98 -10.70 -24.66
C LYS A 342 17.77 -11.02 -25.55
N LYS A 343 16.57 -11.16 -24.99
CA LYS A 343 15.38 -11.64 -25.71
C LYS A 343 14.47 -10.51 -26.23
N GLY A 344 14.91 -9.26 -26.18
CA GLY A 344 14.18 -8.13 -26.73
C GLY A 344 12.90 -7.76 -25.97
N GLU A 345 12.79 -8.17 -24.71
CA GLU A 345 11.70 -7.80 -23.80
C GLU A 345 12.09 -6.56 -22.99
N MET A 346 11.11 -5.72 -22.66
CA MET A 346 11.31 -4.48 -21.90
C MET A 346 10.43 -4.47 -20.66
N ILE A 347 10.94 -3.88 -19.59
CA ILE A 347 10.16 -3.44 -18.44
C ILE A 347 9.83 -1.96 -18.62
N PHE A 348 8.57 -1.61 -18.43
CA PHE A 348 8.06 -0.25 -18.50
C PHE A 348 7.58 0.20 -17.13
N ALA A 349 7.89 1.45 -16.78
CA ALA A 349 7.09 2.20 -15.84
C ALA A 349 5.66 2.36 -16.39
N GLN A 350 4.67 2.13 -15.53
CA GLN A 350 3.25 2.24 -15.82
C GLN A 350 2.61 3.18 -14.80
N ALA A 351 1.49 3.82 -15.16
CA ALA A 351 0.72 4.64 -14.23
C ALA A 351 0.31 3.90 -12.95
N ARG A 352 0.30 2.56 -12.97
CA ARG A 352 -0.04 1.68 -11.85
C ARG A 352 1.12 0.91 -11.25
N GLY A 353 2.33 0.98 -11.82
CA GLY A 353 3.46 0.17 -11.35
C GLY A 353 4.42 -0.20 -12.46
N LEU A 354 4.72 -1.49 -12.62
CA LEU A 354 5.69 -2.00 -13.59
C LEU A 354 5.10 -3.11 -14.44
N SER A 355 5.44 -3.17 -15.72
CA SER A 355 5.05 -4.29 -16.57
C SER A 355 6.20 -4.75 -17.44
N ARG A 356 6.30 -6.07 -17.65
CA ARG A 356 7.24 -6.67 -18.60
C ARG A 356 6.50 -7.08 -19.85
N TYR A 357 6.93 -6.57 -20.99
CA TYR A 357 6.24 -6.74 -22.25
C TYR A 357 7.19 -7.11 -23.41
N SER A 358 6.65 -7.89 -24.35
CA SER A 358 7.33 -8.32 -25.57
C SER A 358 6.53 -7.86 -26.78
N LEU A 359 7.09 -6.95 -27.58
CA LEU A 359 6.48 -6.57 -28.87
C LEU A 359 6.49 -7.71 -29.89
N GLU A 360 7.52 -8.56 -29.89
CA GLU A 360 7.63 -9.71 -30.79
C GLU A 360 6.47 -10.71 -30.57
N THR A 361 6.19 -11.04 -29.30
CA THR A 361 5.12 -12.00 -28.97
C THR A 361 3.75 -11.36 -28.72
N LYS A 362 3.69 -10.02 -28.63
CA LYS A 362 2.53 -9.22 -28.24
C LYS A 362 1.90 -9.67 -26.92
N LYS A 363 2.74 -10.05 -25.96
CA LYS A 363 2.31 -10.55 -24.66
C LYS A 363 2.94 -9.77 -23.53
N GLN A 364 2.10 -9.41 -22.56
CA GLN A 364 2.53 -9.04 -21.22
C GLN A 364 2.96 -10.31 -20.50
N THR A 365 4.21 -10.36 -20.06
CA THR A 365 4.76 -11.49 -19.31
C THR A 365 4.29 -11.46 -17.87
N TRP A 366 4.30 -10.28 -17.26
CA TRP A 366 3.74 -10.00 -15.95
C TRP A 366 3.48 -8.49 -15.82
N GLU A 367 2.64 -8.15 -14.85
CA GLU A 367 2.42 -6.78 -14.36
C GLU A 367 2.48 -6.83 -12.84
N LEU A 368 3.15 -5.84 -12.28
CA LEU A 368 3.24 -5.60 -10.86
C LEU A 368 2.49 -4.31 -10.57
N ASP A 369 1.31 -4.46 -9.97
CA ASP A 369 0.50 -3.36 -9.47
C ASP A 369 1.12 -2.83 -8.17
N LEU A 370 1.48 -1.55 -8.19
CA LEU A 370 2.07 -0.80 -7.09
C LEU A 370 1.15 0.36 -6.65
N THR A 371 -0.09 0.42 -7.15
CA THR A 371 -1.08 1.42 -6.70
C THR A 371 -1.43 1.27 -5.22
N GLN A 372 -1.24 0.08 -4.67
CA GLN A 372 -1.53 -0.23 -3.27
C GLN A 372 -0.43 0.19 -2.29
N LEU A 373 0.75 0.62 -2.78
CA LEU A 373 1.76 1.19 -1.89
C LEU A 373 1.19 2.45 -1.21
N GLU A 374 1.68 2.74 -0.01
CA GLU A 374 1.32 3.95 0.74
C GLU A 374 2.57 4.77 0.94
N GLN A 375 2.49 6.02 0.51
CA GLN A 375 3.52 7.04 0.62
C GLN A 375 2.81 8.27 1.15
N ALA A 376 3.41 8.96 2.11
CA ALA A 376 2.92 10.28 2.51
C ALA A 376 2.91 11.20 1.29
N SER A 377 2.06 12.22 1.26
CA SER A 377 1.98 13.18 0.17
C SER A 377 1.18 14.38 0.65
N ASP A 378 1.68 15.57 0.35
CA ASP A 378 0.99 16.83 0.56
C ASP A 378 0.10 17.18 -0.64
N GLU A 379 0.29 16.48 -1.77
CA GLU A 379 -0.61 16.57 -2.91
C GLU A 379 -1.98 15.98 -2.63
N ARG A 380 -3.03 16.69 -3.09
CA ARG A 380 -4.40 16.18 -3.07
C ARG A 380 -4.58 14.92 -3.91
N PHE A 381 -3.74 14.74 -4.94
CA PHE A 381 -3.73 13.59 -5.84
C PHE A 381 -2.28 13.13 -6.04
N PRO A 382 -1.73 12.33 -5.10
CA PRO A 382 -0.32 11.97 -5.10
C PRO A 382 0.09 11.36 -6.44
N LEU A 383 0.98 12.04 -7.16
CA LEU A 383 1.64 11.46 -8.32
C LEU A 383 2.77 10.56 -7.83
N ARG A 384 2.50 9.25 -7.79
CA ARG A 384 3.53 8.23 -7.57
C ARG A 384 4.26 7.96 -8.88
N THR A 385 5.57 8.18 -8.87
CA THR A 385 6.43 7.70 -9.95
C THR A 385 7.12 6.41 -9.54
N VAL A 386 7.12 5.43 -10.45
CA VAL A 386 7.93 4.22 -10.31
C VAL A 386 8.96 4.21 -11.43
N LEU A 387 10.25 4.19 -11.07
CA LEU A 387 11.35 4.20 -12.04
C LEU A 387 12.16 2.91 -11.95
N PRO A 388 12.22 2.08 -13.00
CA PRO A 388 13.15 0.96 -13.05
C PRO A 388 14.59 1.49 -13.15
N GLN A 389 15.45 1.09 -12.23
CA GLN A 389 16.82 1.62 -12.11
C GLN A 389 17.86 0.65 -12.64
N GLY A 390 17.63 -0.66 -12.53
CA GLY A 390 18.58 -1.64 -13.05
C GLY A 390 18.25 -3.09 -12.69
N LEU A 391 19.00 -4.01 -13.30
CA LEU A 391 18.95 -5.44 -13.00
C LEU A 391 20.23 -5.89 -12.31
N THR A 392 20.07 -6.54 -11.18
CA THR A 392 21.15 -7.24 -10.47
C THR A 392 21.57 -8.51 -11.22
N ALA A 393 22.80 -8.97 -10.99
CA ALA A 393 23.38 -10.11 -11.71
C ALA A 393 22.64 -11.45 -11.46
N ASP A 394 21.95 -11.56 -10.33
CA ASP A 394 21.10 -12.68 -9.91
C ASP A 394 19.65 -12.55 -10.40
N GLY A 395 19.29 -11.44 -11.07
CA GLY A 395 18.04 -11.29 -11.83
C GLY A 395 16.92 -10.56 -11.10
N TYR A 396 17.24 -9.76 -10.09
CA TYR A 396 16.29 -8.85 -9.45
C TYR A 396 16.34 -7.47 -10.11
N LEU A 397 15.16 -6.97 -10.50
CA LEU A 397 14.95 -5.58 -10.88
C LEU A 397 14.93 -4.73 -9.62
N VAL A 398 15.72 -3.67 -9.59
CA VAL A 398 15.58 -2.61 -8.58
C VAL A 398 14.87 -1.42 -9.22
N ALA A 399 13.91 -0.84 -8.50
CA ALA A 399 13.20 0.35 -8.89
C ALA A 399 13.07 1.31 -7.72
N THR A 400 13.02 2.61 -7.98
CA THR A 400 12.60 3.61 -6.99
C THR A 400 11.11 3.86 -7.12
N VAL A 401 10.44 4.06 -6.00
CA VAL A 401 9.06 4.53 -5.93
C VAL A 401 9.08 5.83 -5.12
N SER A 402 8.58 6.90 -5.70
CA SER A 402 8.90 8.25 -5.22
C SER A 402 7.76 9.23 -5.47
N ASN A 403 7.57 10.23 -4.61
CA ASN A 403 6.59 11.32 -4.77
C ASN A 403 7.07 12.64 -4.13
N ASP A 404 6.17 13.56 -3.84
CA ASP A 404 6.50 14.86 -3.25
C ASP A 404 7.06 14.80 -1.81
N THR A 405 6.92 13.70 -1.07
CA THR A 405 7.42 13.66 0.33
C THR A 405 8.32 12.46 0.64
N THR A 406 8.12 11.32 -0.01
CA THR A 406 8.81 10.07 0.35
C THR A 406 9.46 9.40 -0.85
N THR A 407 10.46 8.57 -0.56
CA THR A 407 11.05 7.65 -1.53
C THR A 407 11.31 6.31 -0.88
N GLU A 408 11.12 5.27 -1.66
CA GLU A 408 11.46 3.89 -1.29
C GLU A 408 12.12 3.18 -2.47
N VAL A 409 12.95 2.20 -2.15
CA VAL A 409 13.58 1.31 -3.12
C VAL A 409 12.87 -0.03 -3.04
N ILE A 410 12.47 -0.57 -4.18
CA ILE A 410 11.87 -1.89 -4.29
C ILE A 410 12.75 -2.84 -5.10
N ALA A 411 12.71 -4.12 -4.76
CA ALA A 411 13.29 -5.19 -5.56
C ALA A 411 12.21 -6.15 -6.05
N VAL A 412 12.26 -6.53 -7.32
CA VAL A 412 11.28 -7.39 -8.00
C VAL A 412 12.02 -8.55 -8.66
N ASP A 413 11.55 -9.79 -8.50
CA ASP A 413 12.02 -10.92 -9.30
C ASP A 413 11.66 -10.66 -10.77
N ALA A 414 12.66 -10.29 -11.59
CA ALA A 414 12.40 -9.84 -12.95
C ALA A 414 11.79 -10.94 -13.82
N ALA A 415 12.00 -12.22 -13.48
CA ALA A 415 11.41 -13.35 -14.20
C ALA A 415 9.92 -13.54 -13.87
N LYS A 416 9.53 -13.30 -12.61
CA LYS A 416 8.16 -13.57 -12.12
C LYS A 416 7.27 -12.33 -12.00
N GLY A 417 7.86 -11.14 -11.91
CA GLY A 417 7.12 -9.90 -11.61
C GLY A 417 6.66 -9.81 -10.17
N THR A 418 7.27 -10.58 -9.26
CA THR A 418 6.89 -10.59 -7.84
C THR A 418 7.81 -9.68 -7.04
N LEU A 419 7.25 -8.80 -6.22
CA LEU A 419 7.99 -7.99 -5.26
C LEU A 419 8.74 -8.92 -4.27
N VAL A 420 10.03 -8.68 -4.05
CA VAL A 420 10.90 -9.48 -3.16
C VAL A 420 11.64 -8.65 -2.13
N GLY A 421 11.69 -7.32 -2.27
CA GLY A 421 12.30 -6.41 -1.30
C GLY A 421 11.69 -5.01 -1.38
N ARG A 422 11.69 -4.29 -0.26
CA ARG A 422 11.17 -2.92 -0.14
C ARG A 422 11.86 -2.24 1.04
N TRP A 423 12.50 -1.10 0.80
CA TRP A 423 13.28 -0.36 1.80
C TRP A 423 12.92 1.13 1.72
N PRO A 424 12.33 1.72 2.77
CA PRO A 424 12.08 3.16 2.81
C PRO A 424 13.38 3.95 2.95
N LEU A 425 13.42 5.13 2.34
CA LEU A 425 14.40 6.16 2.68
C LEU A 425 13.91 6.92 3.94
N PRO A 426 14.72 7.07 4.99
CA PRO A 426 14.34 7.88 6.15
C PRO A 426 13.97 9.32 5.78
N GLU A 427 12.94 9.87 6.44
CA GLU A 427 12.38 11.20 6.15
C GLU A 427 13.44 12.30 6.32
N GLU A 428 14.33 12.19 7.31
CA GLU A 428 15.41 13.14 7.55
C GLU A 428 16.42 13.23 6.39
N TYR A 429 16.41 12.26 5.47
CA TYR A 429 17.27 12.21 4.29
C TYR A 429 16.50 12.31 2.98
N ALA A 430 15.16 12.43 3.04
CA ALA A 430 14.31 12.40 1.86
C ALA A 430 14.44 13.64 0.98
N ASN A 431 14.79 14.80 1.58
CA ASN A 431 14.86 16.06 0.85
C ASN A 431 16.00 16.04 -0.20
N GLY A 432 15.61 16.10 -1.46
CA GLY A 432 16.47 15.97 -2.64
C GLY A 432 16.28 14.63 -3.37
N PHE A 433 15.88 13.57 -2.67
CA PHE A 433 15.66 12.25 -3.26
C PHE A 433 14.20 11.87 -3.40
N GLN A 434 13.27 12.68 -2.90
CA GLN A 434 11.84 12.36 -2.88
C GLN A 434 11.21 12.35 -4.27
N VAL A 435 11.66 13.20 -5.20
CA VAL A 435 11.07 13.30 -6.55
C VAL A 435 11.98 12.65 -7.59
N GLU A 436 11.57 11.48 -8.08
CA GLU A 436 12.16 10.79 -9.24
C GLU A 436 13.70 10.65 -9.18
N PRO A 437 14.28 10.16 -8.06
CA PRO A 437 15.72 10.11 -7.90
C PRO A 437 16.36 9.12 -8.88
N GLY A 438 17.56 9.47 -9.34
CA GLY A 438 18.44 8.50 -10.00
C GLY A 438 19.01 7.52 -8.96
N ALA A 439 19.20 6.25 -9.34
CA ALA A 439 19.82 5.27 -8.46
C ALA A 439 20.91 4.45 -9.17
N THR A 440 22.03 4.21 -8.47
CA THR A 440 23.11 3.34 -8.95
C THR A 440 23.45 2.29 -7.90
N LEU A 441 23.36 1.01 -8.26
CA LEU A 441 23.59 -0.12 -7.36
C LEU A 441 25.08 -0.48 -7.22
N TYR A 442 25.52 -0.77 -5.99
CA TYR A 442 26.80 -1.45 -5.69
C TYR A 442 26.55 -2.73 -4.87
N GLU A 443 27.63 -3.42 -4.47
CA GLU A 443 27.57 -4.74 -3.84
C GLU A 443 26.67 -4.79 -2.59
N ASP A 444 26.79 -3.79 -1.70
CA ASP A 444 26.10 -3.76 -0.40
C ASP A 444 25.00 -2.68 -0.31
N GLY A 445 24.68 -1.97 -1.40
CA GLY A 445 23.81 -0.81 -1.32
C GLY A 445 23.50 -0.11 -2.63
N LEU A 446 23.09 1.16 -2.51
CA LEU A 446 22.84 2.03 -3.65
C LEU A 446 23.28 3.48 -3.39
N VAL A 447 23.53 4.21 -4.46
CA VAL A 447 23.70 5.67 -4.46
C VAL A 447 22.44 6.29 -5.04
N LEU A 448 21.84 7.24 -4.33
CA LEU A 448 20.74 8.07 -4.84
C LEU A 448 21.27 9.44 -5.24
N THR A 449 20.73 9.98 -6.33
CA THR A 449 21.04 11.32 -6.84
C THR A 449 19.79 12.13 -7.06
N ARG A 450 19.81 13.40 -6.64
CA ARG A 450 18.69 14.34 -6.82
C ARG A 450 18.39 14.55 -8.30
N ASN A 451 17.11 14.50 -8.65
CA ASN A 451 16.62 14.93 -9.96
C ASN A 451 16.23 16.41 -9.90
N PHE A 452 17.12 17.28 -10.36
CA PHE A 452 16.96 18.74 -10.28
C PHE A 452 15.71 19.23 -11.00
N GLU A 453 15.40 18.69 -12.18
CA GLU A 453 14.28 19.15 -12.98
C GLU A 453 12.96 18.78 -12.33
N SER A 454 12.81 17.51 -11.96
CA SER A 454 11.58 17.02 -11.34
C SER A 454 11.38 17.69 -9.98
N TRP A 455 12.42 17.83 -9.16
CA TRP A 455 12.34 18.54 -7.89
C TRP A 455 11.93 20.01 -8.07
N GLN A 456 12.58 20.75 -8.97
CA GLN A 456 12.27 22.17 -9.22
C GLN A 456 10.87 22.36 -9.79
N ARG A 457 10.42 21.49 -10.70
CA ARG A 457 9.05 21.54 -11.23
C ARG A 457 8.01 21.32 -10.12
N THR A 458 8.28 20.41 -9.19
CA THR A 458 7.38 20.09 -8.08
C THR A 458 7.28 21.24 -7.07
N PHE A 459 8.41 21.80 -6.61
CA PHE A 459 8.40 22.76 -5.48
C PHE A 459 8.56 24.24 -5.88
N ASP A 460 9.32 24.57 -6.93
CA ASP A 460 9.61 25.97 -7.29
C ASP A 460 8.75 26.50 -8.46
N GLY A 461 8.38 25.63 -9.40
CA GLY A 461 7.81 26.03 -10.68
C GLY A 461 6.27 26.12 -10.75
N LEU A 462 5.55 25.31 -9.95
CA LEU A 462 4.10 25.12 -10.07
C LEU A 462 3.26 25.60 -8.86
N GLY A 463 3.89 26.00 -7.75
CA GLY A 463 3.32 26.93 -6.77
C GLY A 463 2.21 26.43 -5.82
N GLU A 464 2.03 25.12 -5.63
CA GLU A 464 1.02 24.59 -4.69
C GLU A 464 1.59 23.85 -3.47
N LEU A 465 2.85 23.41 -3.52
CA LEU A 465 3.51 22.66 -2.44
C LEU A 465 4.65 23.49 -1.82
N GLU A 466 4.84 23.36 -0.51
CA GLU A 466 5.98 23.96 0.19
C GLU A 466 7.18 23.00 0.09
N ALA A 467 8.39 23.56 -0.10
CA ALA A 467 9.61 22.75 -0.10
C ALA A 467 9.82 22.11 1.29
N PRO A 468 10.29 20.85 1.37
CA PRO A 468 10.49 20.20 2.66
C PRO A 468 11.48 20.93 3.57
N GLU A 469 11.21 20.90 4.87
CA GLU A 469 12.14 21.42 5.89
C GLU A 469 13.36 20.48 6.05
N GLY A 470 14.54 21.05 6.27
CA GLY A 470 15.78 20.29 6.52
C GLY A 470 16.87 20.53 5.47
N ASP A 471 17.95 19.75 5.57
CA ASP A 471 19.08 19.83 4.62
C ASP A 471 18.66 19.21 3.28
N LEU A 472 18.91 19.93 2.17
CA LEU A 472 18.70 19.44 0.82
C LEU A 472 19.93 18.66 0.35
N PHE A 473 19.78 17.43 -0.15
CA PHE A 473 20.90 16.59 -0.57
C PHE A 473 20.95 16.37 -2.08
N ASP A 474 22.15 16.42 -2.66
CA ASP A 474 22.38 16.10 -4.08
C ASP A 474 22.73 14.64 -4.29
N ILE A 475 23.48 14.05 -3.35
CA ILE A 475 24.01 12.68 -3.44
C ILE A 475 23.92 12.00 -2.07
N GLY A 476 23.38 10.80 -2.03
CA GLY A 476 23.30 9.98 -0.83
C GLY A 476 23.80 8.57 -1.08
N VAL A 477 24.73 8.09 -0.26
CA VAL A 477 25.23 6.71 -0.29
C VAL A 477 24.51 5.93 0.81
N PHE A 478 23.78 4.89 0.41
CA PHE A 478 22.96 4.08 1.30
C PHE A 478 23.36 2.62 1.23
N THR A 479 23.29 1.92 2.37
CA THR A 479 23.39 0.45 2.43
C THR A 479 22.03 -0.17 2.71
N PHE A 480 21.83 -1.38 2.19
CA PHE A 480 20.69 -2.17 2.61
C PHE A 480 20.95 -2.76 4.01
N PRO A 481 19.97 -2.70 4.91
CA PRO A 481 20.10 -3.22 6.27
C PRO A 481 20.26 -4.75 6.30
N GLU A 482 21.08 -5.27 7.22
CA GLU A 482 21.21 -6.71 7.48
C GLU A 482 19.92 -7.28 8.11
N PRO A 483 19.44 -8.47 7.72
CA PRO A 483 18.28 -9.08 8.36
C PRO A 483 18.61 -9.55 9.80
N GLY A 484 18.12 -8.86 10.84
CA GLY A 484 18.39 -9.23 12.24
C GLY A 484 17.48 -8.67 13.37
N GLU A 485 17.23 -9.56 14.35
CA GLU A 485 16.58 -9.56 15.69
C GLU A 485 15.77 -8.38 16.31
N GLU A 486 14.70 -8.78 17.05
CA GLU A 486 13.67 -7.98 17.74
C GLU A 486 14.15 -6.84 18.67
N VAL A 487 13.49 -5.69 18.53
CA VAL A 487 13.68 -4.45 19.32
C VAL A 487 12.80 -4.43 20.60
N ALA A 488 13.24 -3.67 21.62
CA ALA A 488 12.65 -3.57 22.96
C ALA A 488 11.21 -3.00 22.99
N PRO A 489 10.33 -3.36 23.97
CA PRO A 489 8.89 -3.06 23.96
C PRO A 489 8.44 -1.60 23.81
N GLN A 490 9.18 -0.65 24.38
CA GLN A 490 8.87 0.79 24.25
C GLN A 490 9.40 1.41 22.95
N ASP A 491 10.30 0.70 22.28
CA ASP A 491 10.90 1.03 20.99
C ASP A 491 10.40 0.05 19.90
N ARG A 492 9.38 -0.76 20.22
CA ARG A 492 8.76 -1.66 19.24
C ARG A 492 8.07 -0.76 18.23
N PRO A 493 8.31 -0.96 16.92
CA PRO A 493 7.43 -0.36 15.93
C PRO A 493 6.00 -0.67 16.35
N VAL A 494 5.15 0.36 16.36
CA VAL A 494 3.71 0.18 16.48
C VAL A 494 3.37 -0.93 15.48
N PRO A 495 2.74 -2.04 15.89
CA PRO A 495 2.43 -3.11 14.95
C PRO A 495 1.54 -2.54 13.84
N THR A 496 2.16 -2.15 12.72
CA THR A 496 1.49 -1.83 11.46
C THR A 496 0.96 -3.15 10.95
N ALA A 497 -0.28 -3.17 10.49
CA ALA A 497 -0.87 -4.41 10.07
C ALA A 497 -0.07 -5.08 8.94
N GLY A 498 0.39 -6.29 9.22
CA GLY A 498 1.07 -7.12 8.22
C GLY A 498 0.14 -7.45 7.04
N PRO A 499 0.69 -8.03 5.95
CA PRO A 499 -0.09 -8.45 4.79
C PRO A 499 -1.29 -9.32 5.19
N ILE A 500 -2.34 -9.28 4.36
CA ILE A 500 -3.46 -10.21 4.46
C ILE A 500 -2.89 -11.63 4.35
N ASP A 501 -3.03 -12.42 5.40
CA ASP A 501 -2.46 -13.77 5.45
C ASP A 501 -3.23 -14.73 4.53
N VAL A 502 -4.57 -14.56 4.43
CA VAL A 502 -5.47 -15.42 3.65
C VAL A 502 -6.84 -14.75 3.40
N ASP A 503 -7.54 -15.11 2.32
CA ASP A 503 -8.98 -14.82 2.19
C ASP A 503 -9.79 -15.58 3.27
N ALA A 504 -10.80 -14.93 3.84
CA ALA A 504 -11.74 -15.59 4.75
C ALA A 504 -12.56 -16.62 3.98
N GLU A 505 -12.50 -17.90 4.38
CA GLU A 505 -13.24 -18.96 3.69
C GLU A 505 -14.74 -18.86 4.01
N PRO A 506 -15.62 -18.66 3.01
CA PRO A 506 -17.06 -18.63 3.23
C PRO A 506 -17.57 -20.04 3.54
N LEU A 507 -18.20 -20.19 4.70
CA LEU A 507 -18.78 -21.45 5.17
C LEU A 507 -20.25 -21.60 4.76
N ALA A 508 -21.02 -20.51 4.82
CA ALA A 508 -22.43 -20.45 4.42
C ALA A 508 -22.88 -18.99 4.24
N SER A 509 -23.92 -18.77 3.45
CA SER A 509 -24.56 -17.46 3.30
C SER A 509 -26.08 -17.56 3.17
N ILE A 510 -26.75 -16.41 3.36
CA ILE A 510 -28.17 -16.20 3.07
C ILE A 510 -28.28 -14.94 2.22
N GLU A 511 -28.78 -15.08 1.00
CA GLU A 511 -29.09 -13.96 0.11
C GLU A 511 -30.36 -13.22 0.57
N ALA A 512 -30.35 -11.91 0.37
CA ALA A 512 -31.51 -11.05 0.54
C ALA A 512 -32.57 -11.38 -0.51
N ASP A 513 -33.80 -11.60 -0.07
CA ASP A 513 -34.92 -11.85 -0.99
C ASP A 513 -35.29 -10.57 -1.77
N ASP A 514 -35.12 -9.40 -1.13
CA ASP A 514 -35.23 -8.05 -1.70
C ASP A 514 -34.14 -7.16 -1.08
N PRO A 515 -33.11 -6.76 -1.86
CA PRO A 515 -32.01 -5.93 -1.37
C PRO A 515 -32.44 -4.56 -0.80
N ASP A 516 -33.57 -4.03 -1.28
CA ASP A 516 -34.07 -2.71 -0.93
C ASP A 516 -35.03 -2.75 0.28
N ALA A 517 -35.45 -3.94 0.70
CA ALA A 517 -36.33 -4.13 1.85
C ALA A 517 -35.56 -4.18 3.16
N THR A 518 -36.17 -3.65 4.23
CA THR A 518 -35.71 -3.87 5.60
C THR A 518 -36.08 -5.28 6.04
N SER A 519 -35.06 -6.11 6.20
CA SER A 519 -35.21 -7.54 6.44
C SER A 519 -35.18 -7.88 7.93
N SER A 520 -34.68 -6.99 8.81
CA SER A 520 -34.43 -7.29 10.22
C SER A 520 -33.58 -8.55 10.37
N VAL A 521 -32.28 -8.38 10.21
CA VAL A 521 -31.31 -9.47 10.13
C VAL A 521 -30.49 -9.58 11.42
N GLY A 522 -30.02 -10.78 11.76
CA GLY A 522 -29.03 -10.95 12.80
C GLY A 522 -28.64 -12.41 13.04
N ALA A 523 -27.65 -12.60 13.91
CA ALA A 523 -27.11 -13.90 14.28
C ALA A 523 -26.87 -13.99 15.78
N VAL A 524 -26.97 -15.21 16.33
CA VAL A 524 -26.66 -15.51 17.73
C VAL A 524 -25.92 -16.86 17.81
N TYR A 525 -24.81 -16.89 18.53
CA TYR A 525 -24.07 -18.12 18.81
C TYR A 525 -24.50 -18.74 20.15
N THR A 526 -24.84 -20.03 20.12
CA THR A 526 -25.38 -20.79 21.26
C THR A 526 -24.36 -21.71 21.95
N GLY A 527 -23.07 -21.53 21.66
CA GLY A 527 -22.01 -22.47 22.09
C GLY A 527 -21.91 -23.75 21.24
N SER A 528 -22.97 -24.13 20.51
CA SER A 528 -22.96 -25.30 19.62
C SER A 528 -23.37 -25.02 18.17
N ALA A 529 -24.13 -23.95 17.95
CA ALA A 529 -24.65 -23.59 16.63
C ALA A 529 -24.78 -22.07 16.51
N VAL A 530 -24.62 -21.57 15.29
CA VAL A 530 -24.93 -20.19 14.90
C VAL A 530 -26.36 -20.20 14.38
N VAL A 531 -27.25 -19.46 15.04
CA VAL A 531 -28.64 -19.32 14.62
C VAL A 531 -28.81 -17.93 14.03
N THR A 532 -29.27 -17.88 12.79
CA THR A 532 -29.47 -16.67 12.02
C THR A 532 -30.96 -16.43 11.83
N TYR A 533 -31.36 -15.16 11.80
CA TYR A 533 -32.72 -14.76 11.48
C TYR A 533 -32.70 -13.71 10.37
N VAL A 534 -33.62 -13.87 9.42
CA VAL A 534 -33.84 -12.95 8.29
C VAL A 534 -35.34 -12.80 8.14
N GLY A 535 -35.90 -11.75 8.73
CA GLY A 535 -37.33 -11.55 8.87
C GLY A 535 -38.00 -12.72 9.60
N ASN A 536 -38.96 -13.39 8.95
CA ASN A 536 -39.64 -14.56 9.52
C ASN A 536 -38.79 -15.84 9.42
N ARG A 537 -37.68 -15.85 8.69
CA ARG A 537 -36.89 -17.07 8.43
C ARG A 537 -35.87 -17.29 9.54
N LEU A 538 -35.85 -18.50 10.10
CA LEU A 538 -34.83 -18.95 11.05
C LEU A 538 -33.99 -20.08 10.44
N GLN A 539 -32.69 -20.01 10.63
CA GLN A 539 -31.76 -21.02 10.16
C GLN A 539 -30.64 -21.25 11.18
N ALA A 540 -30.23 -22.50 11.36
CA ALA A 540 -29.08 -22.81 12.19
C ALA A 540 -28.00 -23.55 11.43
N TYR A 541 -26.77 -23.21 11.74
CA TYR A 541 -25.56 -23.78 11.19
C TYR A 541 -24.69 -24.33 12.31
N ASP A 542 -24.01 -25.45 12.06
CA ASP A 542 -22.86 -25.81 12.88
C ASP A 542 -21.67 -24.88 12.58
N THR A 543 -20.60 -24.99 13.36
CA THR A 543 -19.40 -24.15 13.22
C THR A 543 -18.59 -24.41 11.94
N LYS A 544 -19.06 -25.33 11.07
CA LYS A 544 -18.48 -25.62 9.75
C LYS A 544 -19.39 -25.17 8.61
N GLY A 545 -20.43 -24.37 8.90
CA GLY A 545 -21.37 -23.88 7.91
C GLY A 545 -22.42 -24.90 7.47
N LYS A 546 -22.49 -26.08 8.09
CA LYS A 546 -23.51 -27.06 7.71
C LYS A 546 -24.85 -26.69 8.35
N LYS A 547 -25.87 -26.52 7.50
CA LYS A 547 -27.25 -26.32 7.91
C LYS A 547 -27.75 -27.50 8.75
N THR A 548 -28.14 -27.23 9.99
CA THR A 548 -28.62 -28.24 10.95
C THR A 548 -30.15 -28.28 11.00
N TRP A 549 -30.81 -27.13 10.98
CA TRP A 549 -32.27 -27.02 10.90
C TRP A 549 -32.70 -25.67 10.30
N LYS A 550 -33.99 -25.58 9.94
CA LYS A 550 -34.66 -24.35 9.50
C LYS A 550 -36.05 -24.26 10.13
N GLY A 551 -36.57 -23.05 10.32
CA GLY A 551 -37.91 -22.80 10.87
C GLY A 551 -38.38 -21.38 10.54
N THR A 552 -39.56 -21.01 11.08
CA THR A 552 -40.10 -19.65 11.00
C THR A 552 -40.45 -19.14 12.41
N LEU A 553 -40.56 -17.82 12.61
CA LEU A 553 -41.00 -17.24 13.88
C LEU A 553 -42.50 -17.44 14.10
N GLY A 554 -43.28 -17.32 13.02
CA GLY A 554 -44.73 -17.48 13.02
C GLY A 554 -45.27 -17.85 11.64
N ASP A 555 -46.59 -17.89 11.52
CA ASP A 555 -47.29 -18.18 10.26
C ASP A 555 -47.33 -16.96 9.32
N ASP A 556 -47.16 -15.75 9.86
CA ASP A 556 -47.13 -14.52 9.08
C ASP A 556 -45.77 -14.34 8.35
N PRO A 557 -45.71 -14.34 7.01
CA PRO A 557 -44.47 -14.09 6.27
C PRO A 557 -43.87 -12.69 6.53
N GLU A 558 -44.68 -11.73 6.98
CA GLU A 558 -44.25 -10.38 7.33
C GLU A 558 -43.67 -10.28 8.74
N ALA A 559 -43.66 -11.38 9.52
CA ALA A 559 -43.09 -11.36 10.86
C ALA A 559 -41.62 -10.91 10.86
N ARG A 560 -41.22 -10.08 11.83
CA ARG A 560 -39.84 -9.58 11.99
C ARG A 560 -39.37 -9.71 13.43
N VAL A 561 -38.09 -10.03 13.63
CA VAL A 561 -37.46 -10.01 14.96
C VAL A 561 -37.38 -8.56 15.45
N CYS A 562 -37.63 -8.35 16.73
CA CYS A 562 -37.48 -7.06 17.38
C CYS A 562 -36.25 -7.01 18.31
N ALA A 563 -36.03 -8.10 19.04
CA ALA A 563 -34.89 -8.28 19.93
C ALA A 563 -34.58 -9.77 20.07
N ALA A 564 -33.30 -10.09 20.20
CA ALA A 564 -32.79 -11.44 20.45
C ALA A 564 -32.08 -11.49 21.81
N SER A 565 -32.02 -12.67 22.41
CA SER A 565 -31.23 -12.91 23.63
C SER A 565 -29.74 -12.77 23.35
N ASP A 566 -29.02 -12.08 24.25
CA ASP A 566 -27.56 -12.01 24.25
C ASP A 566 -26.91 -13.42 24.27
N PRO A 567 -25.71 -13.58 23.68
CA PRO A 567 -24.94 -14.81 23.82
C PRO A 567 -24.59 -15.10 25.29
N ASP A 568 -24.82 -16.33 25.75
CA ASP A 568 -24.44 -16.80 27.09
C ASP A 568 -23.87 -18.22 26.99
N ARG A 569 -22.73 -18.45 27.66
CA ARG A 569 -22.00 -19.74 27.58
C ARG A 569 -22.80 -20.93 28.11
N LYS A 570 -23.85 -20.70 28.90
CA LYS A 570 -24.71 -21.73 29.51
C LYS A 570 -26.08 -21.83 28.84
N ALA A 571 -26.43 -20.92 27.91
CA ALA A 571 -27.72 -20.94 27.23
C ALA A 571 -27.82 -22.11 26.23
N THR A 572 -28.88 -22.91 26.35
CA THR A 572 -29.19 -24.02 25.43
C THR A 572 -30.28 -23.69 24.41
N SER A 573 -30.79 -22.46 24.45
CA SER A 573 -31.83 -21.93 23.58
C SER A 573 -31.62 -20.45 23.38
N ILE A 574 -32.20 -19.90 22.32
CA ILE A 574 -32.28 -18.46 22.07
C ILE A 574 -33.72 -18.03 22.28
N LEU A 575 -33.91 -16.85 22.87
CA LEU A 575 -35.21 -16.22 22.96
C LEU A 575 -35.27 -15.07 21.95
N LEU A 576 -36.29 -15.08 21.10
CA LEU A 576 -36.53 -14.07 20.08
C LEU A 576 -37.87 -13.41 20.34
N SER A 577 -37.88 -12.10 20.45
CA SER A 577 -39.13 -11.32 20.37
C SER A 577 -39.38 -10.95 18.92
N TYR A 578 -40.65 -10.96 18.50
CA TYR A 578 -41.03 -10.68 17.13
C TYR A 578 -42.37 -9.96 17.05
N ARG A 579 -42.63 -9.35 15.89
CA ARG A 579 -43.88 -8.66 15.57
C ARG A 579 -44.54 -9.27 14.34
N GLU A 580 -45.86 -9.43 14.40
CA GLU A 580 -46.77 -9.73 13.28
C GLU A 580 -47.68 -8.50 13.11
N GLY A 581 -47.08 -7.35 12.76
CA GLY A 581 -47.69 -6.02 12.78
C GLY A 581 -46.78 -4.96 13.43
N ASP A 582 -47.37 -3.91 14.04
CA ASP A 582 -46.60 -2.75 14.52
C ASP A 582 -45.88 -2.94 15.87
N ARG A 583 -46.19 -4.00 16.63
CA ARG A 583 -45.70 -4.17 18.02
C ARG A 583 -45.05 -5.53 18.27
N CYS A 584 -43.98 -5.51 19.07
CA CYS A 584 -43.17 -6.67 19.43
C CYS A 584 -43.83 -7.48 20.56
N THR A 585 -44.90 -8.19 20.23
CA THR A 585 -45.74 -8.90 21.20
C THR A 585 -45.53 -10.41 21.20
N GLY A 586 -44.95 -10.96 20.13
CA GLY A 586 -44.59 -12.38 20.04
C GLY A 586 -43.27 -12.65 20.76
N LEU A 587 -43.17 -13.81 21.42
CA LEU A 587 -41.95 -14.25 22.08
C LEU A 587 -41.77 -15.76 21.86
N MET A 588 -40.65 -16.11 21.23
CA MET A 588 -40.37 -17.48 20.78
C MET A 588 -39.05 -17.96 21.38
N ARG A 589 -39.09 -19.06 22.12
CA ARG A 589 -37.88 -19.77 22.56
C ARG A 589 -37.53 -20.86 21.55
N VAL A 590 -36.31 -20.82 21.03
CA VAL A 590 -35.81 -21.75 20.01
C VAL A 590 -34.65 -22.57 20.58
N GLY A 591 -34.83 -23.88 20.67
CA GLY A 591 -33.78 -24.80 21.12
C GLY A 591 -32.65 -24.95 20.10
N SER A 592 -31.40 -24.76 20.52
CA SER A 592 -30.24 -24.67 19.61
C SER A 592 -29.98 -25.95 18.79
N GLY A 593 -30.17 -27.13 19.38
CA GLY A 593 -29.78 -28.40 18.75
C GLY A 593 -30.78 -29.01 17.75
N LYS A 594 -32.08 -28.70 17.86
CA LYS A 594 -33.13 -29.29 16.99
C LYS A 594 -34.12 -28.26 16.44
N GLY A 595 -33.94 -26.97 16.75
CA GLY A 595 -34.89 -25.93 16.36
C GLY A 595 -36.27 -26.11 16.98
N LYS A 596 -36.38 -26.78 18.15
CA LYS A 596 -37.67 -26.93 18.82
C LYS A 596 -38.12 -25.55 19.28
N GLN A 597 -39.25 -25.10 18.77
CA GLN A 597 -39.86 -23.82 19.08
C GLN A 597 -40.90 -23.99 20.20
N VAL A 598 -40.87 -23.06 21.15
CA VAL A 598 -41.84 -22.95 22.25
C VAL A 598 -42.22 -21.48 22.34
N GLU A 599 -43.47 -21.18 22.04
CA GLU A 599 -44.04 -19.86 22.25
C GLU A 599 -44.13 -19.57 23.75
N VAL A 600 -43.80 -18.34 24.13
CA VAL A 600 -43.84 -17.86 25.51
C VAL A 600 -44.94 -16.81 25.60
N ASP A 601 -45.92 -17.05 26.46
CA ASP A 601 -47.05 -16.15 26.65
C ASP A 601 -46.58 -14.79 27.17
N VAL A 602 -46.78 -13.75 26.36
CA VAL A 602 -46.60 -12.35 26.76
C VAL A 602 -47.95 -11.80 27.24
N PRO A 603 -48.12 -11.50 28.54
CA PRO A 603 -49.40 -10.97 29.03
C PRO A 603 -49.74 -9.65 28.35
N ALA A 604 -51.01 -9.46 27.96
CA ALA A 604 -51.47 -8.23 27.28
C ALA A 604 -51.15 -6.93 28.05
N ALA A 605 -51.00 -7.01 29.38
CA ALA A 605 -50.61 -5.89 30.23
C ALA A 605 -49.20 -5.35 29.95
N LYS A 606 -48.28 -6.20 29.45
CA LYS A 606 -46.87 -5.85 29.18
C LYS A 606 -46.65 -5.07 27.88
N LYS A 607 -47.69 -4.93 27.05
CA LYS A 607 -47.77 -4.17 25.78
C LYS A 607 -46.82 -4.60 24.65
N SER A 608 -45.52 -4.78 24.92
CA SER A 608 -44.47 -5.05 23.93
C SER A 608 -43.15 -5.40 24.64
N VAL A 609 -42.31 -6.21 24.01
CA VAL A 609 -40.97 -6.60 24.49
C VAL A 609 -39.94 -5.63 23.92
N GLY A 610 -39.21 -4.93 24.78
CA GLY A 610 -38.20 -3.95 24.38
C GLY A 610 -36.78 -4.52 24.30
N ARG A 611 -36.41 -5.45 25.19
CA ARG A 611 -35.07 -6.07 25.22
C ARG A 611 -35.11 -7.45 25.89
N ILE A 612 -34.16 -8.31 25.52
CA ILE A 612 -33.92 -9.61 26.15
C ILE A 612 -32.48 -9.64 26.65
N VAL A 613 -32.28 -10.09 27.89
CA VAL A 613 -30.96 -10.22 28.52
C VAL A 613 -30.83 -11.64 29.06
N THR A 614 -29.70 -12.29 28.80
CA THR A 614 -29.41 -13.63 29.32
C THR A 614 -28.29 -13.58 30.34
N HIS A 615 -28.52 -14.15 31.52
CA HIS A 615 -27.54 -14.26 32.61
C HIS A 615 -27.55 -15.68 33.16
N ASP A 616 -26.40 -16.34 33.09
CA ASP A 616 -26.22 -17.72 33.58
C ASP A 616 -27.24 -18.70 32.98
N GLY A 617 -27.47 -18.58 31.66
CA GLY A 617 -28.42 -19.40 30.91
C GLY A 617 -29.90 -19.13 31.19
N THR A 618 -30.23 -18.09 31.96
CA THR A 618 -31.61 -17.65 32.22
C THR A 618 -31.94 -16.39 31.43
N ASP A 619 -33.04 -16.42 30.69
CA ASP A 619 -33.52 -15.26 29.91
C ASP A 619 -34.43 -14.36 30.75
N PHE A 620 -34.18 -13.06 30.66
CA PHE A 620 -34.96 -11.98 31.24
C PHE A 620 -35.47 -11.06 30.14
N VAL A 621 -36.76 -10.79 30.17
CA VAL A 621 -37.48 -9.93 29.23
C VAL A 621 -37.76 -8.60 29.90
N ILE A 622 -37.27 -7.53 29.29
CA ILE A 622 -37.53 -6.15 29.70
C ILE A 622 -38.66 -5.64 28.82
N ALA A 623 -39.83 -5.44 29.41
CA ALA A 623 -41.01 -4.95 28.71
C ALA A 623 -41.02 -3.41 28.67
N GLU A 624 -41.81 -2.83 27.76
CA GLU A 624 -41.96 -1.36 27.64
C GLU A 624 -42.62 -0.69 28.87
N ASP A 625 -43.14 -1.47 29.81
CA ASP A 625 -43.64 -0.99 31.10
C ASP A 625 -42.55 -0.95 32.20
N ASP A 626 -41.28 -1.01 31.81
CA ASP A 626 -40.08 -1.01 32.66
C ASP A 626 -39.97 -2.21 33.62
N THR A 627 -40.81 -3.24 33.45
CA THR A 627 -40.75 -4.47 34.24
C THR A 627 -39.78 -5.49 33.65
N ILE A 628 -39.07 -6.19 34.53
CA ILE A 628 -38.16 -7.28 34.18
C ILE A 628 -38.83 -8.59 34.54
N ASN A 629 -38.94 -9.47 33.55
CA ASN A 629 -39.66 -10.72 33.66
C ASN A 629 -38.73 -11.89 33.31
N ARG A 630 -38.59 -12.86 34.20
CA ARG A 630 -37.88 -14.11 33.92
C ARG A 630 -38.77 -15.04 33.11
N VAL A 631 -38.20 -15.70 32.11
CA VAL A 631 -38.90 -16.76 31.37
C VAL A 631 -38.88 -18.06 32.16
N ASP A 632 -40.05 -18.54 32.58
CA ASP A 632 -40.23 -19.81 33.31
C ASP A 632 -41.14 -20.74 32.49
N GLY A 633 -40.54 -21.67 31.75
CA GLY A 633 -41.27 -22.51 30.81
C GLY A 633 -41.81 -21.71 29.61
N ASP A 634 -43.14 -21.66 29.50
CA ASP A 634 -43.95 -21.03 28.46
C ASP A 634 -44.57 -19.70 28.93
N ARG A 635 -44.14 -19.14 30.07
CA ARG A 635 -44.71 -17.90 30.63
C ARG A 635 -43.65 -16.96 31.20
N LEU A 636 -44.03 -15.70 31.32
CA LEU A 636 -43.26 -14.65 31.98
C LEU A 636 -43.60 -14.54 33.47
N VAL A 637 -42.57 -14.45 34.32
CA VAL A 637 -42.70 -14.21 35.76
C VAL A 637 -41.96 -12.92 36.09
N GLU A 638 -42.70 -11.90 36.52
CA GLU A 638 -42.12 -10.62 36.96
C GLU A 638 -41.14 -10.82 38.13
N VAL A 639 -39.96 -10.23 38.01
CA VAL A 639 -38.88 -10.32 39.01
C VAL A 639 -38.56 -8.96 39.62
N ALA A 640 -38.64 -7.89 38.82
CA ALA A 640 -38.36 -6.54 39.26
C ALA A 640 -39.12 -5.49 38.42
N ASP A 641 -39.25 -4.31 39.01
CA ASP A 641 -39.65 -3.07 38.33
C ASP A 641 -38.50 -2.08 38.49
N LEU A 642 -37.95 -1.60 37.37
CA LEU A 642 -36.83 -0.66 37.38
C LEU A 642 -37.24 0.74 37.83
N GLY A 643 -38.52 1.09 37.68
CA GLY A 643 -39.06 2.41 37.96
C GLY A 643 -38.46 3.53 37.10
N LEU A 644 -37.84 3.18 35.96
CA LEU A 644 -37.23 4.07 34.99
C LEU A 644 -37.05 3.34 33.65
N THR A 645 -37.09 4.10 32.55
CA THR A 645 -36.80 3.60 31.21
C THR A 645 -35.32 3.79 30.87
N PRO A 646 -34.51 2.72 30.79
CA PRO A 646 -33.09 2.81 30.44
C PRO A 646 -32.91 3.27 28.99
N TYR A 647 -31.97 4.19 28.77
CA TYR A 647 -31.50 4.53 27.43
C TYR A 647 -30.35 3.60 27.01
N TYR A 648 -29.33 3.47 27.85
CA TYR A 648 -28.26 2.47 27.69
C TYR A 648 -28.31 1.41 28.79
N TRP A 649 -27.82 0.22 28.45
CA TRP A 649 -27.78 -0.95 29.32
C TRP A 649 -26.53 -1.75 29.00
N GLN A 650 -25.64 -1.89 29.96
CA GLN A 650 -24.34 -2.54 29.76
C GLN A 650 -24.01 -3.44 30.94
N ARG A 651 -23.26 -4.52 30.66
CA ARG A 651 -22.66 -5.38 31.67
C ARG A 651 -21.21 -4.97 31.90
N THR A 652 -20.60 -5.49 32.96
CA THR A 652 -19.18 -5.31 33.26
C THR A 652 -18.52 -6.67 33.47
N PRO A 653 -17.31 -6.90 32.94
CA PRO A 653 -16.54 -8.12 33.15
C PRO A 653 -15.97 -8.19 34.57
N GLU A 654 -15.77 -7.05 35.26
CA GLU A 654 -15.33 -7.02 36.66
C GLU A 654 -16.37 -7.65 37.62
N ASP A 655 -17.67 -7.56 37.30
CA ASP A 655 -18.76 -8.27 37.99
C ASP A 655 -19.88 -8.65 36.97
N PRO A 656 -19.86 -9.87 36.41
CA PRO A 656 -20.82 -10.29 35.38
C PRO A 656 -22.29 -10.33 35.83
N SER A 657 -22.57 -10.25 37.14
CA SER A 657 -23.93 -10.12 37.69
C SER A 657 -24.37 -8.67 37.82
N LEU A 658 -23.47 -7.70 37.62
CA LEU A 658 -23.77 -6.28 37.67
C LEU A 658 -24.20 -5.77 36.29
N VAL A 659 -25.33 -5.10 36.27
CA VAL A 659 -25.88 -4.41 35.10
C VAL A 659 -25.86 -2.92 35.39
N VAL A 660 -25.23 -2.14 34.52
CA VAL A 660 -25.19 -0.68 34.59
C VAL A 660 -26.13 -0.10 33.53
N VAL A 661 -26.98 0.83 33.95
CA VAL A 661 -27.92 1.52 33.06
C VAL A 661 -27.76 3.02 33.18
N SER A 662 -28.04 3.73 32.10
CA SER A 662 -28.21 5.19 32.13
C SER A 662 -29.61 5.58 31.68
N ALA A 663 -30.19 6.58 32.33
CA ALA A 663 -31.53 7.09 32.01
C ALA A 663 -31.63 8.59 32.29
N LYS A 664 -32.45 9.29 31.49
CA LYS A 664 -32.83 10.68 31.79
C LYS A 664 -33.68 10.71 33.05
N ASP A 665 -33.48 11.71 33.89
CA ASP A 665 -34.35 11.91 35.05
C ASP A 665 -35.80 12.20 34.60
N ALA A 666 -36.77 11.85 35.44
CA ALA A 666 -38.20 12.03 35.12
C ALA A 666 -38.63 13.50 34.90
N LYS A 667 -37.77 14.48 35.22
CA LYS A 667 -38.01 15.91 35.02
C LYS A 667 -37.27 16.46 33.79
N GLY A 668 -36.59 15.61 33.01
CA GLY A 668 -35.80 15.96 31.83
C GLY A 668 -34.58 16.85 32.14
N GLY A 669 -34.19 16.94 33.41
CA GLY A 669 -33.13 17.82 33.88
C GLY A 669 -31.75 17.22 33.63
N ASP A 670 -31.41 16.16 34.34
CA ASP A 670 -30.10 15.52 34.43
C ASP A 670 -30.19 14.04 34.00
N TRP A 671 -29.05 13.35 33.96
CA TRP A 671 -28.97 11.92 33.74
C TRP A 671 -28.65 11.18 35.04
N THR A 672 -29.12 9.94 35.15
CA THR A 672 -28.75 9.03 36.23
C THR A 672 -28.06 7.79 35.66
N VAL A 673 -26.99 7.36 36.32
CA VAL A 673 -26.33 6.08 36.09
C VAL A 673 -26.62 5.21 37.30
N GLN A 674 -27.12 3.99 37.07
CA GLN A 674 -27.55 3.09 38.14
C GLN A 674 -27.02 1.69 37.88
N ALA A 675 -26.75 0.95 38.94
CA ALA A 675 -26.39 -0.46 38.82
C ALA A 675 -27.39 -1.36 39.54
N PHE A 676 -27.69 -2.48 38.91
CA PHE A 676 -28.61 -3.51 39.37
C PHE A 676 -27.91 -4.87 39.37
N ARG A 677 -28.28 -5.74 40.31
CA ARG A 677 -27.67 -7.07 40.46
C ARG A 677 -28.58 -8.17 39.93
N ALA A 678 -28.21 -8.78 38.80
CA ALA A 678 -28.84 -9.99 38.28
C ALA A 678 -28.58 -11.20 39.23
N PRO A 679 -29.50 -12.18 39.30
CA PRO A 679 -30.77 -12.28 38.57
C PRO A 679 -31.94 -11.53 39.22
N THR A 680 -31.75 -10.94 40.40
CA THR A 680 -32.83 -10.28 41.17
C THR A 680 -33.16 -8.87 40.71
N PHE A 681 -32.24 -8.23 39.99
CA PHE A 681 -32.26 -6.81 39.60
C PHE A 681 -32.51 -5.85 40.76
N GLU A 682 -31.97 -6.19 41.93
CA GLU A 682 -31.95 -5.27 43.07
C GLU A 682 -30.96 -4.14 42.79
N LYS A 683 -31.37 -2.91 43.06
CA LYS A 683 -30.52 -1.73 42.87
C LYS A 683 -29.36 -1.76 43.87
N VAL A 684 -28.13 -1.70 43.35
CA VAL A 684 -26.89 -1.65 44.12
C VAL A 684 -26.55 -0.19 44.47
N TRP A 685 -26.48 0.67 43.47
CA TRP A 685 -26.18 2.10 43.63
C TRP A 685 -26.83 2.94 42.53
N SER A 686 -26.87 4.25 42.75
CA SER A 686 -27.36 5.24 41.79
C SER A 686 -26.59 6.54 41.96
N ALA A 687 -26.11 7.11 40.86
CA ALA A 687 -25.39 8.36 40.81
C ALA A 687 -25.99 9.28 39.75
N LYS A 688 -25.96 10.59 40.00
CA LYS A 688 -26.31 11.59 39.00
C LYS A 688 -25.10 11.90 38.13
N ALA A 689 -25.30 12.11 36.84
CA ALA A 689 -24.24 12.52 35.93
C ALA A 689 -23.57 13.82 36.40
N SER A 690 -24.34 14.79 36.90
CA SER A 690 -23.79 16.00 37.51
C SER A 690 -22.83 15.75 38.68
N ALA A 691 -23.03 14.68 39.45
CA ALA A 691 -22.12 14.29 40.54
C ALA A 691 -20.88 13.55 40.02
N LEU A 692 -21.03 12.73 38.98
CA LEU A 692 -19.93 11.97 38.37
C LEU A 692 -18.95 12.91 37.63
N PHE A 693 -19.48 13.83 36.83
CA PHE A 693 -18.68 14.70 35.97
C PHE A 693 -18.45 16.10 36.55
N GLY A 694 -19.04 16.41 37.71
CA GLY A 694 -18.94 17.72 38.38
C GLY A 694 -19.74 18.84 37.73
N LYS A 695 -20.35 18.61 36.56
CA LYS A 695 -21.30 19.50 35.91
C LYS A 695 -22.42 18.73 35.24
N LYS A 696 -23.57 19.38 35.11
CA LYS A 696 -24.78 18.83 34.51
C LYS A 696 -24.62 18.70 32.98
N PRO A 697 -24.95 17.55 32.37
CA PRO A 697 -24.99 17.41 30.91
C PRO A 697 -26.06 18.29 30.27
N ASP A 698 -25.84 18.67 29.01
CA ASP A 698 -26.86 19.35 28.20
C ASP A 698 -28.02 18.41 27.90
N ALA A 699 -29.23 18.98 27.72
CA ALA A 699 -30.48 18.20 27.66
C ALA A 699 -30.52 17.18 26.50
N ASP A 700 -29.80 17.50 25.41
CA ASP A 700 -29.77 16.70 24.18
C ASP A 700 -28.60 15.71 24.14
N ASN A 701 -27.61 15.87 25.03
CA ASN A 701 -26.44 14.98 25.06
C ASN A 701 -26.71 13.76 25.94
N THR A 702 -26.26 12.60 25.46
CA THR A 702 -26.43 11.32 26.15
C THR A 702 -25.28 11.04 27.11
N VAL A 703 -25.57 10.29 28.17
CA VAL A 703 -24.55 9.76 29.10
C VAL A 703 -24.44 8.27 28.82
N SER A 704 -23.28 7.85 28.32
CA SER A 704 -23.10 6.54 27.67
C SER A 704 -22.15 5.66 28.49
N PRO A 705 -22.66 4.63 29.17
CA PRO A 705 -21.85 3.49 29.59
C PRO A 705 -21.25 2.81 28.36
N PHE A 706 -19.98 2.44 28.42
CA PHE A 706 -19.26 1.82 27.31
C PHE A 706 -19.76 0.39 27.07
N SER A 707 -19.76 -0.02 25.81
CA SER A 707 -20.05 -1.41 25.42
C SER A 707 -19.00 -2.34 26.02
N GLY A 708 -19.44 -3.50 26.49
CA GLY A 708 -18.57 -4.49 27.13
C GLY A 708 -17.99 -4.08 28.49
N ASN A 709 -18.02 -2.82 28.92
CA ASN A 709 -17.75 -2.40 30.30
C ASN A 709 -18.59 -1.18 30.72
N GLY A 710 -19.77 -1.42 31.28
CA GLY A 710 -20.68 -0.37 31.75
C GLY A 710 -20.15 0.51 32.90
N LEU A 711 -19.02 0.18 33.52
CA LEU A 711 -18.41 1.02 34.57
C LEU A 711 -17.62 2.20 34.01
N TRP A 712 -17.29 2.18 32.71
CA TRP A 712 -16.75 3.32 31.98
C TRP A 712 -17.92 4.14 31.44
N VAL A 713 -17.99 5.41 31.81
CA VAL A 713 -19.11 6.28 31.44
C VAL A 713 -18.58 7.57 30.81
N GLY A 714 -18.96 7.78 29.55
CA GLY A 714 -18.61 8.97 28.77
C GLY A 714 -19.76 9.98 28.66
N VAL A 715 -19.42 11.25 28.47
CA VAL A 715 -20.37 12.32 28.14
C VAL A 715 -19.69 13.42 27.32
N THR A 716 -20.43 13.96 26.35
CA THR A 716 -20.08 15.19 25.63
C THR A 716 -20.88 16.37 26.20
N PHE A 717 -20.26 17.54 26.28
CA PHE A 717 -20.85 18.81 26.67
C PHE A 717 -20.81 19.80 25.49
N GLY A 718 -21.79 20.69 25.43
CA GLY A 718 -22.01 21.62 24.33
C GLY A 718 -23.03 21.10 23.32
N THR A 719 -23.57 22.00 22.50
CA THR A 719 -24.51 21.66 21.43
C THR A 719 -23.77 21.64 20.10
N TYR A 720 -23.88 20.55 19.36
CA TYR A 720 -23.30 20.47 18.01
C TYR A 720 -24.17 21.26 17.03
N THR A 721 -23.62 22.35 16.51
CA THR A 721 -24.23 23.17 15.44
C THR A 721 -23.40 23.15 14.15
N GLY A 722 -22.30 22.38 14.11
CA GLY A 722 -21.35 22.30 13.00
C GLY A 722 -19.90 22.09 13.48
N PRO A 723 -18.93 22.01 12.55
CA PRO A 723 -17.52 21.72 12.87
C PRO A 723 -16.87 22.69 13.86
N GLU A 724 -17.31 23.95 13.91
CA GLU A 724 -16.79 24.98 14.82
C GLU A 724 -17.41 24.96 16.22
N SER A 725 -18.18 23.92 16.54
CA SER A 725 -18.83 23.82 17.85
C SER A 725 -17.79 23.60 18.95
N LYS A 726 -17.85 24.40 20.02
CA LYS A 726 -17.04 24.21 21.23
C LYS A 726 -17.61 23.08 22.08
N LEU A 727 -17.30 21.85 21.68
CA LEU A 727 -17.65 20.65 22.41
C LEU A 727 -16.56 20.30 23.42
N SER A 728 -16.94 19.60 24.49
CA SER A 728 -15.97 19.08 25.45
C SER A 728 -16.37 17.69 25.91
N ASP A 729 -15.40 16.79 26.01
CA ASP A 729 -15.63 15.40 26.37
C ASP A 729 -15.09 15.10 27.78
N SER A 730 -15.71 14.15 28.46
CA SER A 730 -15.28 13.68 29.79
C SER A 730 -15.60 12.21 29.96
N LEU A 731 -14.68 11.50 30.61
CA LEU A 731 -14.78 10.06 30.87
C LEU A 731 -14.50 9.77 32.35
N VAL A 732 -15.25 8.84 32.93
CA VAL A 732 -15.07 8.35 34.29
C VAL A 732 -15.08 6.82 34.34
N LYS A 733 -14.31 6.24 35.26
CA LYS A 733 -14.43 4.84 35.69
C LYS A 733 -15.09 4.80 37.06
N LEU A 734 -16.08 3.93 37.23
CA LEU A 734 -16.86 3.77 38.46
C LEU A 734 -16.45 2.50 39.22
N ASP A 735 -16.44 2.60 40.55
CA ASP A 735 -16.29 1.45 41.43
C ASP A 735 -17.54 0.54 41.34
N PRO A 736 -17.40 -0.77 41.07
CA PRO A 736 -18.54 -1.67 40.88
C PRO A 736 -19.43 -1.77 42.13
N ALA A 737 -18.85 -1.68 43.33
CA ALA A 737 -19.58 -1.86 44.58
C ALA A 737 -20.35 -0.60 45.02
N THR A 738 -19.80 0.59 44.76
CA THR A 738 -20.29 1.85 45.33
C THR A 738 -20.75 2.89 44.30
N GLY A 739 -20.41 2.73 43.02
CA GLY A 739 -20.69 3.70 41.97
C GLY A 739 -19.92 5.01 42.12
N LYS A 740 -18.89 5.04 42.97
CA LYS A 740 -18.02 6.21 43.13
C LYS A 740 -17.01 6.26 41.99
N VAL A 741 -16.65 7.48 41.57
CA VAL A 741 -15.59 7.70 40.58
C VAL A 741 -14.26 7.27 41.18
N VAL A 742 -13.61 6.27 40.57
CA VAL A 742 -12.26 5.82 40.93
C VAL A 742 -11.19 6.49 40.06
N ALA A 743 -11.54 6.82 38.82
CA ALA A 743 -10.67 7.54 37.90
C ALA A 743 -11.48 8.41 36.92
N LYS A 744 -10.87 9.49 36.42
CA LYS A 744 -11.51 10.42 35.50
C LYS A 744 -10.49 11.20 34.66
N THR A 745 -10.87 11.54 33.44
CA THR A 745 -10.04 12.37 32.53
C THR A 745 -10.20 13.88 32.75
N GLY A 746 -11.29 14.29 33.42
CA GLY A 746 -11.72 15.69 33.47
C GLY A 746 -12.45 16.12 32.19
N THR A 747 -12.96 17.35 32.17
CA THR A 747 -13.57 17.93 30.96
C THR A 747 -12.47 18.54 30.10
N LYS A 748 -12.27 18.01 28.89
CA LYS A 748 -11.34 18.57 27.90
C LYS A 748 -12.11 19.03 26.67
N GLU A 749 -11.69 20.15 26.07
CA GLU A 749 -12.24 20.60 24.79
C GLU A 749 -11.94 19.55 23.72
N ARG A 750 -12.91 19.32 22.83
CA ARG A 750 -12.78 18.37 21.74
C ARG A 750 -11.66 18.82 20.82
N ALA A 751 -10.67 17.95 20.65
CA ALA A 751 -9.60 18.16 19.69
C ALA A 751 -9.84 17.25 18.48
N TYR A 752 -9.76 17.84 17.28
CA TYR A 752 -9.71 17.12 16.02
C TYR A 752 -8.25 17.21 15.54
N GLY A 753 -7.36 16.49 16.22
CA GLY A 753 -5.92 16.48 15.94
C GLY A 753 -5.50 15.29 15.07
N GLU A 754 -4.25 15.33 14.61
CA GLU A 754 -3.62 14.22 13.90
C GLU A 754 -3.59 12.93 14.76
N PRO A 755 -3.62 11.75 14.13
CA PRO A 755 -3.55 10.47 14.83
C PRO A 755 -2.29 10.38 15.70
N ASP A 756 -2.46 10.33 17.02
CA ASP A 756 -1.36 10.04 17.96
C ASP A 756 -1.77 8.84 18.83
N LEU A 757 -1.38 7.65 18.38
CA LEU A 757 -1.65 6.40 19.10
C LEU A 757 -0.91 6.32 20.44
N THR A 758 0.06 7.19 20.72
CA THR A 758 0.77 7.18 22.01
C THR A 758 -0.02 7.88 23.12
N LYS A 759 -1.11 8.58 22.77
CA LYS A 759 -1.95 9.31 23.71
C LYS A 759 -3.41 8.91 23.57
N LEU A 760 -4.15 9.02 24.67
CA LEU A 760 -5.59 8.80 24.64
C LEU A 760 -6.27 9.96 23.91
N ASP A 761 -6.86 9.67 22.75
CA ASP A 761 -7.84 10.56 22.16
C ASP A 761 -9.17 10.42 22.91
N LEU A 762 -9.43 11.38 23.79
CA LEU A 762 -10.66 11.41 24.57
C LEU A 762 -11.92 11.57 23.71
N THR A 763 -11.81 12.27 22.58
CA THR A 763 -12.95 12.48 21.67
C THR A 763 -13.37 11.14 21.09
N SER A 764 -12.43 10.42 20.49
CA SER A 764 -12.69 9.12 19.89
C SER A 764 -13.13 8.09 20.94
N ALA A 765 -12.52 8.08 22.12
CA ALA A 765 -12.95 7.21 23.22
C ALA A 765 -14.42 7.43 23.62
N VAL A 766 -14.86 8.69 23.79
CA VAL A 766 -16.24 9.00 24.20
C VAL A 766 -17.24 8.73 23.07
N VAL A 767 -16.90 9.06 21.83
CA VAL A 767 -17.77 8.84 20.66
C VAL A 767 -17.86 7.34 20.31
N GLY A 768 -16.72 6.63 20.30
CA GLY A 768 -16.59 5.21 19.97
C GLY A 768 -16.89 4.24 21.11
N GLY A 769 -17.29 4.72 22.28
CA GLY A 769 -17.57 3.86 23.44
C GLY A 769 -18.60 2.75 23.19
N TYR A 770 -19.45 2.87 22.16
CA TYR A 770 -20.43 1.85 21.77
C TYR A 770 -19.84 0.64 21.02
N VAL A 771 -18.63 0.76 20.46
CA VAL A 771 -17.89 -0.32 19.77
C VAL A 771 -16.68 -0.81 20.58
N SER A 772 -16.71 -0.66 21.90
CA SER A 772 -15.61 -1.06 22.79
C SER A 772 -15.82 -2.44 23.44
N VAL A 773 -14.74 -3.02 23.98
CA VAL A 773 -14.79 -4.26 24.76
C VAL A 773 -14.01 -4.13 26.08
N GLY A 774 -14.58 -4.68 27.15
CA GLY A 774 -14.02 -4.64 28.50
C GLY A 774 -13.27 -5.90 28.93
N PHE A 775 -12.35 -5.74 29.89
CA PHE A 775 -11.61 -6.83 30.52
C PHE A 775 -11.81 -6.90 32.03
N GLU A 776 -11.58 -8.07 32.63
CA GLU A 776 -11.74 -8.31 34.08
C GLU A 776 -10.82 -7.44 34.95
N ASP A 777 -9.72 -6.91 34.40
CA ASP A 777 -8.85 -5.93 35.08
C ASP A 777 -9.38 -4.49 35.02
N GLY A 778 -10.52 -4.28 34.38
CA GLY A 778 -11.20 -3.00 34.23
C GLY A 778 -10.59 -2.06 33.19
N SER A 779 -9.63 -2.55 32.39
CA SER A 779 -9.22 -1.89 31.15
C SER A 779 -10.24 -2.11 30.03
N VAL A 780 -10.18 -1.24 29.01
CA VAL A 780 -11.06 -1.29 27.85
C VAL A 780 -10.22 -1.21 26.58
N VAL A 781 -10.59 -2.01 25.58
CA VAL A 781 -10.13 -1.82 24.20
C VAL A 781 -11.14 -0.98 23.45
N MET A 782 -10.67 0.08 22.81
CA MET A 782 -11.49 1.04 22.09
C MET A 782 -10.80 1.50 20.80
N THR A 783 -11.59 2.05 19.91
CA THR A 783 -11.13 2.66 18.66
C THR A 783 -10.72 4.11 18.91
N GLN A 784 -9.68 4.57 18.23
CA GLN A 784 -9.31 5.97 18.14
C GLN A 784 -8.83 6.31 16.72
N ASN A 785 -8.73 7.59 16.40
CA ASN A 785 -8.27 8.01 15.08
C ASN A 785 -6.95 7.31 14.71
N GLY A 786 -6.95 6.56 13.60
CA GLY A 786 -5.81 5.78 13.10
C GLY A 786 -5.49 4.46 13.82
N GLY A 787 -6.26 3.99 14.79
CA GLY A 787 -5.90 2.74 15.48
C GLY A 787 -6.79 2.27 16.61
N ILE A 788 -6.38 1.15 17.20
CA ILE A 788 -7.06 0.50 18.32
C ILE A 788 -6.13 0.47 19.52
N VAL A 789 -6.66 0.84 20.68
CA VAL A 789 -5.88 0.92 21.91
C VAL A 789 -6.54 0.14 23.03
N ARG A 790 -5.70 -0.48 23.88
CA ARG A 790 -6.13 -0.97 25.19
C ARG A 790 -5.63 -0.01 26.26
N TYR A 791 -6.56 0.58 27.01
CA TYR A 791 -6.25 1.64 27.95
C TYR A 791 -6.80 1.34 29.35
N SER A 792 -5.99 1.64 30.37
CA SER A 792 -6.40 1.65 31.78
C SER A 792 -6.61 3.09 32.24
N LEU A 793 -7.86 3.49 32.45
CA LEU A 793 -8.16 4.84 32.98
C LEU A 793 -7.73 5.01 34.44
N GLU A 794 -7.64 3.91 35.19
CA GLU A 794 -7.20 3.96 36.60
C GLU A 794 -5.70 4.21 36.72
N ASP A 795 -4.92 3.58 35.85
CA ASP A 795 -3.46 3.70 35.84
C ASP A 795 -2.96 4.83 34.92
N ASP A 796 -3.86 5.43 34.13
CA ASP A 796 -3.56 6.42 33.08
C ASP A 796 -2.51 5.92 32.07
N GLU A 797 -2.66 4.67 31.63
CA GLU A 797 -1.64 3.96 30.85
C GLU A 797 -2.24 3.26 29.61
N MET A 798 -1.56 3.41 28.47
CA MET A 798 -1.77 2.59 27.28
C MET A 798 -1.09 1.23 27.47
N LEU A 799 -1.89 0.17 27.59
CA LEU A 799 -1.38 -1.19 27.78
C LEU A 799 -0.80 -1.76 26.49
N TRP A 800 -1.41 -1.44 25.35
CA TRP A 800 -0.88 -1.66 24.01
C TRP A 800 -1.68 -0.85 22.99
N THR A 801 -1.08 -0.63 21.82
CA THR A 801 -1.70 0.05 20.67
C THR A 801 -1.47 -0.76 19.39
N VAL A 802 -2.41 -0.64 18.46
CA VAL A 802 -2.36 -1.24 17.12
C VAL A 802 -2.74 -0.16 16.13
N ASP A 803 -1.91 0.04 15.12
CA ASP A 803 -2.20 0.95 14.01
C ASP A 803 -3.11 0.26 13.00
N THR A 804 -4.29 0.84 12.77
CA THR A 804 -5.25 0.36 11.75
C THR A 804 -5.28 1.27 10.53
N SER A 805 -4.60 2.42 10.52
CA SER A 805 -4.52 3.32 9.37
C SER A 805 -3.86 2.66 8.15
N SER A 806 -2.85 1.81 8.39
CA SER A 806 -2.23 0.99 7.34
C SER A 806 -3.17 -0.11 6.81
N ILE A 807 -4.15 -0.57 7.61
CA ILE A 807 -5.18 -1.49 7.13
C ILE A 807 -6.17 -0.74 6.27
N GLU A 808 -6.70 0.37 6.78
CA GLU A 808 -7.65 1.23 6.08
C GLU A 808 -7.15 1.56 4.68
N THR A 809 -5.86 1.84 4.55
CA THR A 809 -5.26 2.29 3.30
C THR A 809 -4.95 1.15 2.32
N SER A 810 -4.73 -0.07 2.82
CA SER A 810 -4.67 -1.29 2.00
C SER A 810 -6.04 -1.90 1.65
N MET A 811 -7.12 -1.51 2.34
CA MET A 811 -8.48 -1.97 2.02
C MET A 811 -8.89 -1.44 0.64
N GLU A 812 -9.71 -2.22 -0.06
CA GLU A 812 -10.29 -1.78 -1.33
C GLU A 812 -11.15 -0.54 -1.09
N LYS A 813 -10.87 0.57 -1.79
CA LYS A 813 -11.58 1.85 -1.66
C LYS A 813 -12.29 2.23 -2.96
N ALA A 814 -13.39 2.96 -2.83
CA ALA A 814 -13.99 3.66 -3.96
C ALA A 814 -13.18 4.94 -4.27
N ARG A 815 -13.32 5.48 -5.49
CA ARG A 815 -12.72 6.78 -5.87
C ARG A 815 -13.24 7.99 -5.04
N ARG A 816 -14.31 7.82 -4.27
CA ARG A 816 -14.85 8.83 -3.34
C ARG A 816 -14.48 8.44 -1.91
N GLY A 817 -14.35 9.44 -1.03
CA GLY A 817 -14.04 9.20 0.38
C GLY A 817 -15.01 8.21 0.99
N THR A 818 -14.49 7.09 1.48
CA THR A 818 -15.20 6.06 2.24
C THR A 818 -14.88 6.23 3.72
N TYR A 819 -15.85 5.99 4.60
CA TYR A 819 -15.60 6.03 6.04
C TYR A 819 -15.21 4.64 6.55
N LEU A 820 -14.07 4.52 7.23
CA LEU A 820 -13.75 3.32 7.97
C LEU A 820 -14.65 3.22 9.20
N SER A 821 -15.26 2.06 9.38
CA SER A 821 -15.95 1.68 10.59
C SER A 821 -15.30 0.44 11.18
N GLU A 822 -15.17 0.46 12.50
CA GLU A 822 -14.53 -0.57 13.29
C GLU A 822 -15.53 -1.12 14.32
N ASP A 823 -15.69 -2.44 14.36
CA ASP A 823 -16.42 -3.14 15.42
C ASP A 823 -15.48 -4.08 16.18
N LEU A 824 -15.57 -4.07 17.51
CA LEU A 824 -14.73 -4.86 18.40
C LEU A 824 -15.55 -5.91 19.14
N GLN A 825 -15.11 -7.16 19.07
CA GLN A 825 -15.74 -8.29 19.77
C GLN A 825 -14.70 -9.12 20.53
N LEU A 826 -15.09 -9.68 21.68
CA LEU A 826 -14.25 -10.66 22.36
C LEU A 826 -14.43 -12.06 21.75
N THR A 827 -13.32 -12.74 21.49
CA THR A 827 -13.31 -14.14 21.04
C THR A 827 -12.36 -14.99 21.90
N ASP A 828 -12.38 -16.30 21.67
CA ASP A 828 -11.57 -17.30 22.40
C ASP A 828 -11.65 -17.18 23.93
N GLY A 829 -12.84 -16.79 24.39
CA GLY A 829 -13.15 -16.63 25.80
C GLY A 829 -12.53 -15.40 26.45
N GLY A 830 -12.21 -14.35 25.67
CA GLY A 830 -11.62 -13.09 26.13
C GLY A 830 -10.10 -13.03 25.96
N ARG A 831 -9.49 -14.01 25.29
CA ARG A 831 -8.04 -14.04 25.02
C ARG A 831 -7.65 -13.27 23.77
N SER A 832 -8.61 -13.07 22.86
CA SER A 832 -8.40 -12.34 21.62
C SER A 832 -9.52 -11.33 21.42
N VAL A 833 -9.16 -10.20 20.82
CA VAL A 833 -10.10 -9.19 20.30
C VAL A 833 -10.23 -9.46 18.81
N LEU A 834 -11.46 -9.72 18.35
CA LEU A 834 -11.80 -9.69 16.93
C LEU A 834 -12.14 -8.25 16.58
N VAL A 835 -11.53 -7.76 15.51
CA VAL A 835 -11.74 -6.44 14.93
C VAL A 835 -12.35 -6.67 13.55
N THR A 836 -13.48 -6.05 13.28
CA THR A 836 -14.09 -6.00 11.95
C THR A 836 -13.93 -4.60 11.41
N LEU A 837 -13.20 -4.46 10.31
CA LEU A 837 -12.95 -3.22 9.60
C LEU A 837 -13.81 -3.20 8.35
N SER A 838 -14.63 -2.18 8.16
CA SER A 838 -15.44 -2.03 6.94
C SER A 838 -15.48 -0.59 6.45
N ASN A 839 -15.27 -0.39 5.14
CA ASN A 839 -15.14 0.93 4.52
C ASN A 839 -16.15 1.15 3.39
N GLU A 840 -17.37 0.61 3.55
CA GLU A 840 -18.44 0.64 2.54
C GLU A 840 -18.13 -0.16 1.26
N VAL A 841 -16.88 -0.55 0.99
CA VAL A 841 -16.50 -1.27 -0.24
C VAL A 841 -15.95 -2.66 0.09
N SER A 842 -15.20 -2.73 1.18
CA SER A 842 -14.51 -3.91 1.66
C SER A 842 -14.82 -4.19 3.13
N THR A 843 -14.62 -5.46 3.49
CA THR A 843 -14.66 -5.91 4.88
C THR A 843 -13.41 -6.74 5.13
N GLU A 844 -12.71 -6.41 6.20
CA GLU A 844 -11.59 -7.17 6.72
C GLU A 844 -11.81 -7.54 8.18
N LEU A 845 -11.20 -8.65 8.56
CA LEU A 845 -11.26 -9.21 9.89
C LEU A 845 -9.85 -9.34 10.42
N MET A 846 -9.64 -8.96 11.66
CA MET A 846 -8.35 -9.06 12.33
C MET A 846 -8.54 -9.61 13.74
N THR A 847 -7.64 -10.47 14.19
CA THR A 847 -7.59 -10.90 15.59
C THR A 847 -6.36 -10.33 16.25
N ILE A 848 -6.51 -9.78 17.45
CA ILE A 848 -5.45 -9.24 18.30
C ILE A 848 -5.37 -10.08 19.57
N ASP A 849 -4.18 -10.52 19.99
CA ASP A 849 -3.96 -11.08 21.31
C ASP A 849 -4.27 -10.02 22.37
N ALA A 850 -5.27 -10.27 23.20
CA ALA A 850 -5.79 -9.27 24.12
C ALA A 850 -4.75 -8.84 25.17
N LYS A 851 -3.77 -9.69 25.47
CA LYS A 851 -2.73 -9.39 26.45
C LYS A 851 -1.59 -8.58 25.86
N SER A 852 -1.12 -8.94 24.66
CA SER A 852 0.10 -8.36 24.09
C SER A 852 -0.13 -7.32 23.01
N GLY A 853 -1.36 -7.13 22.53
CA GLY A 853 -1.65 -6.26 21.38
C GLY A 853 -1.11 -6.79 20.05
N LYS A 854 -0.68 -8.07 20.01
CA LYS A 854 -0.09 -8.66 18.80
C LYS A 854 -1.21 -9.11 17.86
N ILE A 855 -1.12 -8.73 16.58
CA ILE A 855 -2.01 -9.27 15.55
C ILE A 855 -1.73 -10.78 15.40
N THR A 856 -2.76 -11.60 15.58
CA THR A 856 -2.70 -13.07 15.53
C THR A 856 -3.27 -13.66 14.25
N GLY A 857 -3.92 -12.85 13.42
CA GLY A 857 -4.38 -13.21 12.09
C GLY A 857 -5.21 -12.10 11.46
N ARG A 858 -5.17 -12.03 10.12
CA ARG A 858 -5.88 -11.05 9.29
C ARG A 858 -6.48 -11.73 8.07
N TRP A 859 -7.74 -11.42 7.75
CA TRP A 859 -8.47 -12.00 6.64
C TRP A 859 -9.26 -10.95 5.86
N LYS A 860 -9.23 -11.05 4.53
CA LYS A 860 -10.06 -10.25 3.64
C LYS A 860 -11.29 -11.05 3.20
N LEU A 861 -12.44 -10.39 3.11
CA LEU A 861 -13.60 -11.00 2.47
C LEU A 861 -13.56 -10.76 0.96
N GLY A 862 -13.70 -11.83 0.17
CA GLY A 862 -13.82 -11.75 -1.28
C GLY A 862 -15.04 -10.95 -1.74
N ALA A 863 -14.96 -10.28 -2.89
CA ALA A 863 -15.99 -9.36 -3.40
C ALA A 863 -17.38 -10.00 -3.47
N ASP A 864 -17.48 -11.22 -3.99
CA ASP A 864 -18.76 -11.96 -4.10
C ASP A 864 -19.32 -12.38 -2.74
N ALA A 865 -18.44 -12.64 -1.76
CA ALA A 865 -18.81 -13.13 -0.44
C ALA A 865 -19.12 -12.00 0.55
N ARG A 866 -18.82 -10.75 0.20
CA ARG A 866 -19.04 -9.58 1.07
C ARG A 866 -20.16 -8.66 0.63
N ASN A 867 -20.72 -8.79 -0.57
CA ASN A 867 -21.77 -7.89 -1.05
C ASN A 867 -23.01 -7.94 -0.13
N GLY A 868 -23.33 -6.85 0.56
CA GLY A 868 -24.32 -6.79 1.66
C GLY A 868 -23.71 -6.66 3.06
N LEU A 869 -22.43 -7.00 3.22
CA LEU A 869 -21.71 -7.13 4.50
C LEU A 869 -20.55 -6.13 4.64
N GLN A 870 -20.40 -5.22 3.68
CA GLN A 870 -19.32 -4.23 3.63
C GLN A 870 -19.63 -2.89 4.30
N VAL A 871 -20.81 -2.75 4.88
CA VAL A 871 -21.28 -1.48 5.46
C VAL A 871 -21.60 -1.68 6.93
N SER A 872 -20.58 -1.59 7.78
CA SER A 872 -20.67 -1.74 9.24
C SER A 872 -21.53 -2.94 9.67
N PRO A 873 -21.16 -4.17 9.26
CA PRO A 873 -21.95 -5.35 9.57
C PRO A 873 -21.99 -5.62 11.07
N ASP A 874 -23.09 -6.19 11.56
CA ASP A 874 -23.11 -6.72 12.93
C ASP A 874 -22.31 -8.03 12.99
N VAL A 875 -21.61 -8.24 14.10
CA VAL A 875 -20.60 -9.30 14.23
C VAL A 875 -20.98 -10.29 15.32
N THR A 876 -21.03 -11.59 14.98
CA THR A 876 -21.25 -12.67 15.94
C THR A 876 -20.09 -13.67 15.88
N PRO A 877 -19.11 -13.61 16.79
CA PRO A 877 -17.96 -14.50 16.77
C PRO A 877 -18.26 -15.89 17.39
N TRP A 878 -17.52 -16.89 16.94
CA TRP A 878 -17.31 -18.15 17.67
C TRP A 878 -15.86 -18.59 17.58
N LYS A 879 -15.52 -19.69 18.24
CA LYS A 879 -14.16 -20.24 18.18
C LYS A 879 -13.82 -20.67 16.75
N GLY A 880 -12.92 -19.93 16.09
CA GLY A 880 -12.43 -20.22 14.75
C GLY A 880 -13.30 -19.70 13.60
N GLY A 881 -14.25 -18.80 13.86
CA GLY A 881 -15.07 -18.22 12.79
C GLY A 881 -15.95 -17.06 13.24
N VAL A 882 -16.62 -16.43 12.28
CA VAL A 882 -17.50 -15.28 12.51
C VAL A 882 -18.72 -15.30 11.60
N ALA A 883 -19.85 -14.82 12.11
CA ALA A 883 -21.02 -14.50 11.30
C ALA A 883 -21.12 -12.99 11.20
N LEU A 884 -21.23 -12.51 9.97
CA LEU A 884 -21.49 -11.11 9.66
C LEU A 884 -22.93 -11.00 9.16
N THR A 885 -23.66 -10.01 9.66
CA THR A 885 -25.03 -9.74 9.23
C THR A 885 -25.19 -8.31 8.75
N ARG A 886 -25.95 -8.13 7.68
CA ARG A 886 -26.22 -6.82 7.09
C ARG A 886 -26.88 -5.88 8.09
N ASN A 887 -26.33 -4.68 8.23
CA ASN A 887 -26.95 -3.61 8.97
C ASN A 887 -27.87 -2.80 8.03
N ASP A 888 -29.19 -3.00 8.15
CA ASP A 888 -30.16 -2.36 7.26
C ASP A 888 -30.10 -0.82 7.31
N TYR A 889 -29.78 -0.23 8.47
CA TYR A 889 -29.65 1.23 8.61
C TYR A 889 -28.45 1.74 7.83
N SER A 890 -27.26 1.18 8.09
CA SER A 890 -26.01 1.56 7.42
C SER A 890 -26.07 1.28 5.91
N TRP A 891 -26.67 0.15 5.51
CA TRP A 891 -26.91 -0.18 4.10
C TRP A 891 -27.78 0.86 3.42
N SER A 892 -28.93 1.20 4.01
CA SER A 892 -29.86 2.18 3.44
C SER A 892 -29.27 3.59 3.34
N SER A 893 -28.44 4.01 4.30
CA SER A 893 -27.78 5.32 4.25
C SER A 893 -26.68 5.39 3.18
N THR A 894 -26.10 4.24 2.82
CA THR A 894 -24.96 4.17 1.88
C THR A 894 -25.40 3.90 0.45
N TYR A 895 -26.40 3.02 0.26
CA TYR A 895 -26.85 2.53 -1.05
C TYR A 895 -28.36 2.62 -1.30
N GLY A 896 -29.13 3.19 -0.36
CA GLY A 896 -30.56 3.37 -0.55
C GLY A 896 -30.93 4.35 -1.67
N PRO A 897 -32.23 4.53 -1.96
CA PRO A 897 -32.70 5.35 -3.09
C PRO A 897 -32.24 6.81 -3.08
N ASP A 898 -31.98 7.36 -1.89
CA ASP A 898 -31.54 8.74 -1.66
C ASP A 898 -30.03 8.83 -1.30
N ALA A 899 -29.30 7.73 -1.40
CA ALA A 899 -27.92 7.61 -0.96
C ALA A 899 -26.90 8.06 -2.03
N PRO A 900 -25.66 8.41 -1.65
CA PRO A 900 -24.67 8.97 -2.57
C PRO A 900 -24.01 7.93 -3.51
N ASN A 901 -24.17 6.63 -3.23
CA ASN A 901 -23.51 5.54 -3.94
C ASN A 901 -24.53 4.54 -4.51
N ASP A 902 -24.22 3.99 -5.68
CA ASP A 902 -24.99 2.87 -6.25
C ASP A 902 -24.59 1.55 -5.57
N PRO A 903 -25.54 0.63 -5.32
CA PRO A 903 -25.22 -0.68 -4.75
C PRO A 903 -24.32 -1.51 -5.68
N PRO A 904 -23.40 -2.33 -5.14
CA PRO A 904 -22.58 -3.22 -5.95
C PRO A 904 -23.40 -4.22 -6.76
N LYS A 905 -22.89 -4.59 -7.94
CA LYS A 905 -23.53 -5.59 -8.80
C LYS A 905 -23.36 -6.98 -8.20
N GLY A 906 -24.45 -7.76 -8.15
CA GLY A 906 -24.44 -9.16 -7.70
C GLY A 906 -25.53 -9.43 -6.67
N PRO A 907 -25.64 -10.68 -6.18
CA PRO A 907 -26.54 -11.01 -5.08
C PRO A 907 -26.09 -10.27 -3.81
N VAL A 908 -27.04 -9.67 -3.10
CA VAL A 908 -26.80 -9.03 -1.80
C VAL A 908 -27.05 -10.07 -0.71
N LEU A 909 -26.12 -10.17 0.24
CA LEU A 909 -26.17 -11.09 1.35
C LEU A 909 -26.75 -10.40 2.58
N ASP A 910 -27.75 -11.04 3.20
CA ASP A 910 -28.21 -10.68 4.54
C ASP A 910 -27.26 -11.26 5.60
N VAL A 911 -26.74 -12.46 5.36
CA VAL A 911 -25.87 -13.18 6.31
C VAL A 911 -24.73 -13.89 5.61
N GLY A 912 -23.51 -13.79 6.16
CA GLY A 912 -22.34 -14.60 5.78
C GLY A 912 -21.66 -15.22 7.00
N LEU A 913 -21.32 -16.50 6.92
CA LEU A 913 -20.51 -17.23 7.91
C LEU A 913 -19.14 -17.50 7.31
N PHE A 914 -18.09 -17.20 8.07
CA PHE A 914 -16.71 -17.29 7.61
C PHE A 914 -15.84 -18.06 8.59
N ALA A 915 -14.95 -18.91 8.07
CA ALA A 915 -13.91 -19.53 8.87
C ALA A 915 -12.74 -18.56 9.04
N LEU A 916 -12.19 -18.51 10.26
CA LEU A 916 -10.98 -17.77 10.60
C LEU A 916 -9.90 -18.78 10.96
N ASP A 917 -9.53 -19.60 9.97
CA ASP A 917 -8.48 -20.58 10.14
C ASP A 917 -7.17 -19.86 10.45
N LYS A 918 -6.44 -20.37 11.45
CA LYS A 918 -5.11 -19.84 11.79
C LYS A 918 -4.25 -19.90 10.54
N PRO A 919 -3.59 -18.80 10.15
CA PRO A 919 -2.61 -18.83 9.08
C PRO A 919 -1.65 -19.99 9.30
N ALA A 920 -1.43 -20.81 8.27
CA ALA A 920 -0.48 -21.89 8.36
C ALA A 920 0.89 -21.29 8.74
N ALA A 921 1.56 -21.86 9.75
CA ALA A 921 2.97 -21.55 9.95
C ALA A 921 3.68 -21.83 8.62
N PRO A 922 4.52 -20.90 8.12
CA PRO A 922 5.30 -21.15 6.91
C PRO A 922 5.97 -22.49 7.06
N LYS A 923 5.86 -23.35 6.03
CA LYS A 923 6.69 -24.55 5.99
C LYS A 923 8.10 -24.06 5.66
N ASP A 924 8.98 -24.18 6.65
CA ASP A 924 10.43 -23.94 6.54
C ASP A 924 11.04 -24.59 5.29
#